data_AF-A0A2G7G1T8-F1
#
_entry.id   AF-A0A2G7G1T8-F1
#
_cell.length_a   1.000
_cell.length_b   1.000
_cell.length_c   1.000
_cell.angle_alpha   90.00
_cell.angle_beta   90.00
_cell.angle_gamma   90.00
#
_symmetry.space_group_name_H-M   'P 1'
#
loop_
_entity.id
_entity.type
_entity.pdbx_description
1 polymer ?
#
loop_
_entity_poly.entity_id
_entity_poly.type
_entity_poly.pdbx_seq_one_letter_code
_entity_poly.pdbx_strand_id
1 'polypeptide(L)'
;MASDAETIRIGYVPEHYLTPLHLALRSPAVASLPFKISIVPFPSGTGHMITSLREKEIDIAIGLTEGWVAGLVGKQQAQKDAALGGYKVVGEWVATPLRWAIVTGRERADLHGVADLKDKRVGISRLGSGSHIMSFVLAQNHGWKSDSLTSVPLGPFQALRNGVTGYDPAHPEQQPEPTAEFFMWEHFTTKPYFHPTAEKPHPPLKKIGEIYTPWPSWMIVASTAVFPDPEIDGKLQQLFKLLNQGIKDFEADTAQAVKLLGTGELGCTYVEEDATEWLKDVKFVQGTRGVNRKTIEGVVDVLKVAGVIDSAMSNDEAVTRVVGVHRHSLSTLQRPLLGIKRETMYFTKSLLALAMAAASLGGAYAKLDLSSTSNVVVYWGQNSFKGNGELAQQPLGYYCNDENIDVIVLAFLMTINGLGGAPEIDFSNANDNCTTFDGTNLLKCPQIGADINTCQKKGKTILLSIGGATYSEGGFQSESAAKAGADLLWKTFGPPTTQGPFLNATAHNGKSRYHNGRFNRLNRVNSTDIHAARANSTAVRRPFGDATIDGFDFDFEAPVKNMAPFANRLRELSDADKSKQYFLTAAPQCPYPDAADKDILNGPVSIDAVFVQFYNNWCGVNSFSAGQQKQSSFNFEQWDNWAKTVSQNKKAKVLLGVPANTSAASTGYIPASELEPVIAYSKSFESFGGVMMWDVSQAYGNKGFLDGVKGALRNSTAHLLRHGFRLPSFYPVIGR
;
A
#
# COMPACT_ATOMS: atom_id res chain seq x y z
N MET A 1 38.44 -3.26 -11.75
CA MET A 1 37.05 -3.19 -11.26
C MET A 1 36.52 -1.83 -11.62
N ALA A 2 35.42 -1.74 -12.37
CA ALA A 2 34.70 -0.46 -12.50
C ALA A 2 33.92 -0.23 -11.20
N SER A 3 33.91 1.00 -10.68
CA SER A 3 32.96 1.38 -9.63
C SER A 3 31.57 1.41 -10.24
N ASP A 4 30.60 0.72 -9.64
CA ASP A 4 29.23 0.79 -10.13
C ASP A 4 28.70 2.21 -9.95
N ALA A 5 28.29 2.85 -11.04
CA ALA A 5 27.93 4.26 -11.02
C ALA A 5 26.63 4.46 -10.22
N GLU A 6 26.66 5.44 -9.29
CA GLU A 6 25.53 5.84 -8.46
C GLU A 6 24.29 6.09 -9.32
N THR A 7 23.10 5.72 -8.85
CA THR A 7 21.85 5.86 -9.62
C THR A 7 20.92 6.87 -8.95
N ILE A 8 20.59 7.95 -9.66
CA ILE A 8 19.57 8.91 -9.23
C ILE A 8 18.20 8.43 -9.72
N ARG A 9 17.25 8.27 -8.81
CA ARG A 9 15.88 7.82 -9.09
C ARG A 9 14.94 9.02 -9.09
N ILE A 10 14.27 9.26 -10.21
CA ILE A 10 13.37 10.39 -10.41
C ILE A 10 11.92 9.90 -10.40
N GLY A 11 11.15 10.31 -9.39
CA GLY A 11 9.70 10.12 -9.38
C GLY A 11 9.00 11.11 -10.31
N TYR A 12 8.04 10.63 -11.09
CA TYR A 12 7.24 11.48 -11.99
C TYR A 12 5.79 10.96 -12.06
N VAL A 13 4.84 11.85 -12.34
CA VAL A 13 3.47 11.43 -12.69
C VAL A 13 3.42 11.20 -14.20
N PRO A 14 2.87 10.06 -14.70
CA PRO A 14 2.73 9.81 -16.14
C PRO A 14 1.69 10.73 -16.79
N GLU A 15 2.10 11.95 -17.12
CA GLU A 15 1.29 13.00 -17.73
C GLU A 15 2.10 13.75 -18.80
N HIS A 16 1.41 14.44 -19.72
CA HIS A 16 2.03 15.15 -20.84
C HIS A 16 3.04 16.23 -20.41
N TYR A 17 2.90 16.79 -19.20
CA TYR A 17 3.89 17.71 -18.62
C TYR A 17 5.28 17.10 -18.42
N LEU A 18 5.44 15.78 -18.52
CA LEU A 18 6.71 15.08 -18.31
C LEU A 18 7.39 14.67 -19.62
N THR A 19 6.82 14.97 -20.80
CA THR A 19 7.47 14.70 -22.11
C THR A 19 8.92 15.23 -22.19
N PRO A 20 9.27 16.44 -21.69
CA PRO A 20 10.65 16.90 -21.68
C PRO A 20 11.60 16.06 -20.82
N LEU A 21 11.13 15.42 -19.73
CA LEU A 21 11.93 14.49 -18.94
C LEU A 21 12.27 13.23 -19.76
N HIS A 22 11.29 12.68 -20.48
CA HIS A 22 11.52 11.52 -21.34
C HIS A 22 12.40 11.86 -22.56
N LEU A 23 12.35 13.09 -23.08
CA LEU A 23 13.27 13.54 -24.14
C LEU A 23 14.70 13.72 -23.61
N ALA A 24 14.86 14.38 -22.45
CA ALA A 24 16.13 14.47 -21.73
C ALA A 24 16.80 13.09 -21.55
N LEU A 25 16.03 12.06 -21.23
CA LEU A 25 16.53 10.70 -20.97
C LEU A 25 16.85 9.88 -22.23
N ARG A 26 16.36 10.31 -23.41
CA ARG A 26 16.80 9.77 -24.72
C ARG A 26 17.98 10.56 -25.31
N SER A 27 18.37 11.69 -24.71
CA SER A 27 19.47 12.52 -25.17
C SER A 27 20.84 11.85 -24.95
N PRO A 28 21.79 11.90 -25.92
CA PRO A 28 23.16 11.41 -25.73
C PRO A 28 23.88 12.03 -24.53
N ALA A 29 23.42 13.19 -24.04
CA ALA A 29 23.93 13.83 -22.84
C ALA A 29 23.87 12.92 -21.59
N VAL A 30 22.90 12.00 -21.48
CA VAL A 30 22.80 11.05 -20.35
C VAL A 30 24.07 10.21 -20.20
N ALA A 31 24.66 9.75 -21.31
CA ALA A 31 25.87 8.92 -21.31
C ALA A 31 27.14 9.67 -20.85
N SER A 32 27.06 10.99 -20.69
CA SER A 32 28.16 11.84 -20.18
C SER A 32 28.10 12.08 -18.66
N LEU A 33 27.04 11.63 -17.98
CA LEU A 33 26.84 11.86 -16.55
C LEU A 33 27.68 10.91 -15.69
N PRO A 34 28.22 11.36 -14.54
CA PRO A 34 28.95 10.50 -13.60
C PRO A 34 28.02 9.59 -12.75
N PHE A 35 26.73 9.55 -13.07
CA PHE A 35 25.70 8.77 -12.40
C PHE A 35 24.68 8.24 -13.44
N LYS A 36 24.09 7.09 -13.17
CA LYS A 36 22.94 6.56 -13.91
C LYS A 36 21.68 7.33 -13.49
N ILE A 37 20.65 7.34 -14.35
CA ILE A 37 19.31 7.81 -13.98
C ILE A 37 18.32 6.66 -14.16
N SER A 38 17.39 6.53 -13.23
CA SER A 38 16.19 5.70 -13.35
C SER A 38 14.94 6.56 -13.12
N ILE A 39 13.82 6.22 -13.74
CA ILE A 39 12.54 6.91 -13.56
C ILE A 39 11.48 5.97 -12.97
N VAL A 40 10.70 6.48 -12.03
CA VAL A 40 9.67 5.71 -11.32
C VAL A 40 8.32 6.40 -11.53
N PRO A 41 7.32 5.75 -12.17
CA PRO A 41 6.01 6.34 -12.43
C PRO A 41 5.13 6.30 -11.18
N PHE A 42 4.44 7.41 -10.89
CA PHE A 42 3.51 7.56 -9.77
C PHE A 42 2.11 8.03 -10.24
N PRO A 43 1.26 7.14 -10.79
CA PRO A 43 -0.10 7.47 -11.21
C PRO A 43 -1.00 8.03 -10.09
N SER A 44 -0.66 7.75 -8.82
CA SER A 44 -1.34 8.30 -7.63
C SER A 44 -1.04 9.80 -7.37
N GLY A 45 -0.17 10.41 -8.18
CA GLY A 45 0.21 11.82 -8.10
C GLY A 45 1.18 12.15 -6.96
N THR A 46 1.43 13.44 -6.78
CA THR A 46 2.44 14.02 -5.88
C THR A 46 2.38 13.52 -4.43
N GLY A 47 1.20 13.16 -3.93
CA GLY A 47 1.04 12.61 -2.57
C GLY A 47 1.82 11.32 -2.33
N HIS A 48 1.96 10.46 -3.33
CA HIS A 48 2.70 9.20 -3.22
C HIS A 48 4.21 9.48 -3.27
N MET A 49 4.66 10.33 -4.18
CA MET A 49 6.07 10.75 -4.28
C MET A 49 6.59 11.44 -3.01
N ILE A 50 5.72 12.15 -2.26
CA ILE A 50 6.06 12.73 -0.93
C ILE A 50 6.48 11.64 0.07
N THR A 51 5.79 10.50 0.08
CA THR A 51 6.17 9.35 0.90
C THR A 51 7.46 8.74 0.37
N SER A 52 7.53 8.43 -0.93
CA SER A 52 8.71 7.80 -1.56
C SER A 52 10.01 8.60 -1.44
N LEU A 53 9.96 9.95 -1.32
CA LEU A 53 11.13 10.79 -1.01
C LEU A 53 11.61 10.66 0.45
N ARG A 54 10.68 10.49 1.39
CA ARG A 54 10.95 10.32 2.83
C ARG A 54 11.51 8.93 3.12
N GLU A 55 10.93 7.94 2.47
CA GLU A 55 11.34 6.54 2.51
C GLU A 55 12.56 6.22 1.62
N LYS A 56 13.08 7.23 0.91
CA LYS A 56 14.27 7.13 0.05
C LYS A 56 14.13 6.07 -1.06
N GLU A 57 12.91 5.85 -1.55
CA GLU A 57 12.63 5.09 -2.77
C GLU A 57 13.01 5.90 -4.02
N ILE A 58 12.91 7.23 -3.95
CA ILE A 58 13.32 8.18 -4.99
C ILE A 58 14.15 9.33 -4.39
N ASP A 59 15.01 9.90 -5.22
CA ASP A 59 16.02 10.89 -4.82
C ASP A 59 15.64 12.30 -5.30
N ILE A 60 14.89 12.37 -6.41
CA ILE A 60 14.34 13.55 -7.04
C ILE A 60 12.87 13.26 -7.36
N ALA A 61 12.01 14.27 -7.40
CA ALA A 61 10.69 14.13 -8.00
C ALA A 61 10.23 15.39 -8.73
N ILE A 62 9.36 15.21 -9.74
CA ILE A 62 8.71 16.29 -10.48
C ILE A 62 7.19 16.15 -10.26
N GLY A 63 6.58 17.15 -9.64
CA GLY A 63 5.20 17.06 -9.12
C GLY A 63 4.51 18.42 -8.97
N LEU A 64 3.22 18.39 -8.63
CA LEU A 64 2.37 19.58 -8.48
C LEU A 64 2.84 20.47 -7.33
N THR A 65 2.93 21.77 -7.61
CA THR A 65 3.46 22.81 -6.71
C THR A 65 2.81 22.80 -5.33
N GLU A 66 1.48 22.81 -5.26
CA GLU A 66 0.75 22.86 -3.98
C GLU A 66 0.86 21.57 -3.17
N GLY A 67 1.06 20.43 -3.83
CA GLY A 67 1.32 19.14 -3.17
C GLY A 67 2.62 19.18 -2.36
N TRP A 68 3.70 19.67 -2.95
CA TRP A 68 5.00 19.79 -2.27
C TRP A 68 4.97 20.79 -1.11
N VAL A 69 4.30 21.95 -1.29
CA VAL A 69 4.17 22.94 -0.22
C VAL A 69 3.34 22.35 0.93
N ALA A 70 2.13 21.83 0.66
CA ALA A 70 1.29 21.19 1.68
C ALA A 70 2.01 20.04 2.39
N GLY A 71 2.85 19.28 1.68
CA GLY A 71 3.65 18.19 2.24
C GLY A 71 4.72 18.61 3.25
N LEU A 72 5.30 19.82 3.11
CA LEU A 72 6.36 20.32 4.00
C LEU A 72 5.86 21.26 5.12
N VAL A 73 4.77 21.99 4.89
CA VAL A 73 4.25 23.00 5.83
C VAL A 73 2.79 22.82 6.28
N GLY A 74 2.08 21.80 5.76
CA GLY A 74 0.75 21.44 6.25
C GLY A 74 0.77 21.02 7.72
N LYS A 75 -0.36 21.21 8.43
CA LYS A 75 -0.47 21.10 9.91
C LYS A 75 0.18 19.84 10.52
N GLN A 76 0.05 18.68 9.89
CA GLN A 76 0.64 17.41 10.35
C GLN A 76 2.18 17.37 10.29
N GLN A 77 2.80 18.17 9.41
CA GLN A 77 4.25 18.29 9.26
C GLN A 77 4.81 19.53 9.97
N ALA A 78 4.03 20.61 10.08
CA ALA A 78 4.43 21.82 10.80
C ALA A 78 4.83 21.57 12.27
N GLN A 79 4.17 20.61 12.93
CA GLN A 79 4.47 20.20 14.30
C GLN A 79 5.70 19.26 14.42
N LYS A 80 6.33 18.89 13.30
CA LYS A 80 7.59 18.16 13.26
C LYS A 80 8.75 19.12 12.98
N ASP A 81 9.96 18.71 13.36
CA ASP A 81 11.19 19.40 13.01
C ASP A 81 11.28 19.61 11.49
N ALA A 82 11.70 20.80 11.06
CA ALA A 82 11.90 21.14 9.66
C ALA A 82 12.95 20.24 8.97
N ALA A 83 13.92 19.69 9.72
CA ALA A 83 14.87 18.70 9.23
C ALA A 83 14.20 17.38 8.81
N LEU A 84 13.05 17.04 9.39
CA LEU A 84 12.27 15.83 9.11
C LEU A 84 11.29 16.00 7.93
N GLY A 85 11.43 17.05 7.12
CA GLY A 85 10.64 17.22 5.89
C GLY A 85 10.87 16.12 4.84
N GLY A 86 12.08 15.56 4.80
CA GLY A 86 12.54 14.49 3.89
C GLY A 86 12.98 14.97 2.50
N TYR A 87 12.53 16.15 2.08
CA TYR A 87 12.89 16.77 0.80
C TYR A 87 12.84 18.30 0.89
N LYS A 88 13.34 18.96 -0.15
CA LYS A 88 13.23 20.40 -0.38
C LYS A 88 12.79 20.67 -1.82
N VAL A 89 12.12 21.80 -2.05
CA VAL A 89 11.89 22.30 -3.41
C VAL A 89 13.15 23.00 -3.90
N VAL A 90 13.68 22.51 -5.03
CA VAL A 90 15.00 22.88 -5.57
C VAL A 90 14.93 23.47 -6.97
N GLY A 91 13.77 23.41 -7.62
CA GLY A 91 13.55 23.95 -8.96
C GLY A 91 12.08 24.05 -9.34
N GLU A 92 11.84 24.72 -10.45
CA GLU A 92 10.54 24.84 -11.11
C GLU A 92 10.57 24.01 -12.42
N TRP A 93 9.41 23.59 -12.93
CA TRP A 93 9.32 22.76 -14.13
C TRP A 93 8.41 23.39 -15.19
N VAL A 94 7.12 23.58 -14.88
CA VAL A 94 6.13 24.21 -15.76
C VAL A 94 5.84 25.61 -15.26
N ALA A 95 6.04 26.61 -16.13
CA ALA A 95 5.84 28.03 -15.83
C ALA A 95 4.37 28.46 -15.81
N THR A 96 3.50 27.68 -16.47
CA THR A 96 2.08 27.99 -16.65
C THR A 96 1.17 27.33 -15.60
N PRO A 97 0.01 27.93 -15.29
CA PRO A 97 -1.05 27.29 -14.52
C PRO A 97 -1.50 25.92 -15.06
N LEU A 98 -1.98 25.05 -14.18
CA LEU A 98 -2.63 23.79 -14.55
C LEU A 98 -4.09 24.05 -14.90
N ARG A 99 -4.57 23.54 -16.03
CA ARG A 99 -5.97 23.62 -16.46
C ARG A 99 -6.76 22.47 -15.86
N TRP A 100 -7.66 22.76 -14.91
CA TRP A 100 -8.57 21.78 -14.31
C TRP A 100 -9.95 21.86 -14.97
N ALA A 101 -10.52 20.72 -15.35
CA ALA A 101 -11.91 20.62 -15.76
C ALA A 101 -12.83 20.48 -14.53
N ILE A 102 -13.92 21.26 -14.50
CA ILE A 102 -14.98 21.16 -13.49
C ILE A 102 -16.08 20.29 -14.10
N VAL A 103 -16.34 19.12 -13.49
CA VAL A 103 -17.13 18.05 -14.10
C VAL A 103 -18.16 17.44 -13.14
N THR A 104 -19.29 17.04 -13.70
CA THR A 104 -20.40 16.36 -13.00
C THR A 104 -20.94 15.21 -13.86
N GLY A 105 -21.78 14.33 -13.31
CA GLY A 105 -22.46 13.28 -14.08
C GLY A 105 -23.28 13.86 -15.24
N ARG A 106 -23.26 13.21 -16.41
CA ARG A 106 -23.89 13.75 -17.62
C ARG A 106 -25.38 14.06 -17.44
N GLU A 107 -26.10 13.12 -16.84
CA GLU A 107 -27.57 13.17 -16.69
C GLU A 107 -28.06 14.09 -15.55
N ARG A 108 -27.16 14.83 -14.87
CA ARG A 108 -27.52 15.79 -13.81
C ARG A 108 -28.25 17.01 -14.39
N ALA A 109 -29.58 16.98 -14.44
CA ALA A 109 -30.40 18.09 -14.95
C ALA A 109 -30.33 19.38 -14.10
N ASP A 110 -29.77 19.31 -12.89
CA ASP A 110 -29.70 20.38 -11.89
C ASP A 110 -28.42 21.23 -11.93
N LEU A 111 -27.43 20.87 -12.76
CA LEU A 111 -26.12 21.51 -12.81
C LEU A 111 -25.73 21.86 -14.26
N HIS A 112 -25.59 23.13 -14.57
CA HIS A 112 -25.28 23.64 -15.92
C HIS A 112 -23.95 24.40 -15.99
N GLY A 113 -23.58 25.11 -14.92
CA GLY A 113 -22.37 25.93 -14.86
C GLY A 113 -21.81 26.06 -13.44
N VAL A 114 -20.67 26.75 -13.33
CA VAL A 114 -19.98 26.96 -12.03
C VAL A 114 -20.85 27.68 -11.00
N ALA A 115 -21.77 28.55 -11.42
CA ALA A 115 -22.68 29.26 -10.52
C ALA A 115 -23.58 28.32 -9.69
N ASP A 116 -23.90 27.13 -10.21
CA ASP A 116 -24.80 26.16 -9.56
C ASP A 116 -24.10 25.37 -8.44
N LEU A 117 -22.78 25.51 -8.32
CA LEU A 117 -21.92 24.73 -7.42
C LEU A 117 -21.75 25.33 -6.03
N LYS A 118 -22.23 26.55 -5.80
CA LYS A 118 -22.17 27.18 -4.49
C LYS A 118 -23.03 26.40 -3.47
N ASP A 119 -22.49 26.20 -2.27
CA ASP A 119 -23.12 25.50 -1.16
C ASP A 119 -23.43 24.00 -1.48
N LYS A 120 -22.63 23.38 -2.36
CA LYS A 120 -22.74 21.97 -2.81
C LYS A 120 -21.63 21.06 -2.28
N ARG A 121 -21.76 19.75 -2.53
CA ARG A 121 -20.73 18.73 -2.23
C ARG A 121 -19.69 18.64 -3.36
N VAL A 122 -18.42 18.81 -3.03
CA VAL A 122 -17.29 18.63 -3.95
C VAL A 122 -16.57 17.31 -3.67
N GLY A 123 -16.44 16.46 -4.69
CA GLY A 123 -15.66 15.23 -4.64
C GLY A 123 -14.18 15.54 -4.62
N ILE A 124 -13.48 15.06 -3.59
CA ILE A 124 -12.02 15.19 -3.42
C ILE A 124 -11.39 13.82 -3.28
N SER A 125 -10.13 13.64 -3.69
CA SER A 125 -9.49 12.32 -3.59
C SER A 125 -9.09 11.96 -2.16
N ARG A 126 -8.66 12.96 -1.39
CA ARG A 126 -8.47 12.92 0.07
C ARG A 126 -8.34 14.35 0.59
N LEU A 127 -8.45 14.56 1.90
CA LEU A 127 -8.10 15.85 2.52
C LEU A 127 -6.66 16.22 2.17
N GLY A 128 -6.43 17.49 1.79
CA GLY A 128 -5.12 17.98 1.35
C GLY A 128 -4.67 17.52 -0.05
N SER A 129 -5.55 16.92 -0.87
CA SER A 129 -5.27 16.70 -2.31
C SER A 129 -5.34 17.99 -3.12
N GLY A 130 -4.82 17.98 -4.36
CA GLY A 130 -5.00 19.09 -5.30
C GLY A 130 -6.49 19.42 -5.54
N SER A 131 -7.37 18.41 -5.67
CA SER A 131 -8.81 18.62 -5.78
C SER A 131 -9.48 19.19 -4.52
N HIS A 132 -8.92 18.94 -3.33
CA HIS A 132 -9.32 19.63 -2.10
C HIS A 132 -8.81 21.08 -2.06
N ILE A 133 -7.59 21.34 -2.51
CA ILE A 133 -7.02 22.71 -2.51
C ILE A 133 -7.76 23.59 -3.53
N MET A 134 -8.05 23.06 -4.72
CA MET A 134 -8.73 23.77 -5.79
C MET A 134 -10.20 24.09 -5.51
N SER A 135 -10.87 23.45 -4.54
CA SER A 135 -12.22 23.88 -4.12
C SER A 135 -12.19 25.23 -3.41
N PHE A 136 -11.18 25.50 -2.57
CA PHE A 136 -11.00 26.82 -1.95
C PHE A 136 -10.60 27.87 -2.99
N VAL A 137 -9.79 27.52 -4.00
CA VAL A 137 -9.49 28.42 -5.13
C VAL A 137 -10.76 28.73 -5.93
N LEU A 138 -11.62 27.74 -6.17
CA LEU A 138 -12.92 27.93 -6.84
C LEU A 138 -13.84 28.87 -6.04
N ALA A 139 -14.00 28.63 -4.73
CA ALA A 139 -14.76 29.50 -3.86
C ALA A 139 -14.21 30.93 -3.84
N GLN A 140 -12.89 31.09 -3.72
CA GLN A 140 -12.22 32.39 -3.72
C GLN A 140 -12.41 33.15 -5.05
N ASN A 141 -12.22 32.49 -6.19
CA ASN A 141 -12.38 33.10 -7.51
C ASN A 141 -13.81 33.60 -7.79
N HIS A 142 -14.82 32.99 -7.15
CA HIS A 142 -16.22 33.40 -7.27
C HIS A 142 -16.74 34.23 -6.08
N GLY A 143 -15.86 34.65 -5.16
CA GLY A 143 -16.22 35.48 -4.00
C GLY A 143 -17.10 34.76 -2.97
N TRP A 144 -17.10 33.43 -2.97
CA TRP A 144 -17.80 32.63 -1.96
C TRP A 144 -16.97 32.50 -0.69
N LYS A 145 -17.58 32.04 0.40
CA LYS A 145 -16.87 31.72 1.63
C LYS A 145 -16.02 30.45 1.45
N SER A 146 -14.93 30.31 2.21
CA SER A 146 -14.08 29.10 2.21
C SER A 146 -14.81 27.83 2.65
N ASP A 147 -15.90 27.94 3.41
CA ASP A 147 -16.76 26.81 3.86
C ASP A 147 -17.93 26.50 2.89
N SER A 148 -18.08 27.23 1.78
CA SER A 148 -19.20 27.09 0.83
C SER A 148 -19.16 25.84 -0.07
N LEU A 149 -18.19 24.95 0.12
CA LEU A 149 -18.05 23.70 -0.63
C LEU A 149 -17.77 22.53 0.32
N THR A 150 -18.78 21.69 0.55
CA THR A 150 -18.69 20.53 1.44
C THR A 150 -17.82 19.46 0.79
N SER A 151 -16.60 19.28 1.30
CA SER A 151 -15.65 18.32 0.77
C SER A 151 -16.02 16.88 1.11
N VAL A 152 -16.16 16.02 0.09
CA VAL A 152 -16.47 14.59 0.22
C VAL A 152 -15.26 13.77 -0.26
N PRO A 153 -14.53 13.09 0.64
CA PRO A 153 -13.47 12.16 0.26
C PRO A 153 -14.05 10.95 -0.47
N LEU A 154 -13.66 10.76 -1.74
CA LEU A 154 -14.11 9.65 -2.59
C LEU A 154 -12.98 8.72 -3.04
N GLY A 155 -11.71 9.12 -2.93
CA GLY A 155 -10.57 8.30 -3.35
C GLY A 155 -10.08 8.60 -4.78
N PRO A 156 -9.54 7.61 -5.52
CA PRO A 156 -8.90 7.85 -6.82
C PRO A 156 -9.89 8.31 -7.91
N PHE A 157 -9.37 8.76 -9.05
CA PHE A 157 -10.14 9.34 -10.15
C PHE A 157 -11.37 8.53 -10.59
N GLN A 158 -11.31 7.20 -10.59
CA GLN A 158 -12.49 6.36 -10.88
C GLN A 158 -13.61 6.53 -9.85
N ALA A 159 -13.28 6.58 -8.56
CA ALA A 159 -14.27 6.76 -7.50
C ALA A 159 -14.83 8.20 -7.48
N LEU A 160 -14.02 9.19 -7.86
CA LEU A 160 -14.50 10.56 -8.13
C LEU A 160 -15.53 10.60 -9.26
N ARG A 161 -15.31 9.86 -10.36
CA ARG A 161 -16.30 9.70 -11.43
C ARG A 161 -17.59 9.04 -10.93
N ASN A 162 -17.47 7.92 -10.23
CA ASN A 162 -18.61 7.18 -9.68
C ASN A 162 -19.45 8.04 -8.72
N GLY A 163 -18.82 8.81 -7.84
CA GLY A 163 -19.53 9.64 -6.85
C GLY A 163 -20.33 10.81 -7.42
N VAL A 164 -19.98 11.32 -8.62
CA VAL A 164 -20.78 12.38 -9.29
C VAL A 164 -21.78 11.85 -10.31
N THR A 165 -21.60 10.63 -10.81
CA THR A 165 -22.63 9.93 -11.61
C THR A 165 -23.65 9.20 -10.75
N GLY A 166 -23.27 8.80 -9.53
CA GLY A 166 -24.04 7.89 -8.68
C GLY A 166 -23.91 6.42 -9.08
N TYR A 167 -22.93 6.06 -9.92
CA TYR A 167 -22.76 4.70 -10.44
C TYR A 167 -22.05 3.79 -9.43
N ASP A 168 -22.76 2.78 -8.92
CA ASP A 168 -22.16 1.69 -8.15
C ASP A 168 -21.78 0.51 -9.07
N PRO A 169 -20.49 0.19 -9.25
CA PRO A 169 -20.05 -0.97 -10.03
C PRO A 169 -20.44 -2.32 -9.40
N ALA A 170 -20.83 -2.38 -8.12
CA ALA A 170 -21.35 -3.59 -7.49
C ALA A 170 -22.84 -3.82 -7.80
N HIS A 171 -23.59 -2.76 -8.09
CA HIS A 171 -25.03 -2.77 -8.36
C HIS A 171 -25.39 -1.91 -9.59
N PRO A 172 -24.93 -2.27 -10.81
CA PRO A 172 -25.13 -1.45 -12.02
C PRO A 172 -26.60 -1.27 -12.44
N GLU A 173 -27.50 -2.11 -11.92
CA GLU A 173 -28.95 -2.04 -12.12
C GLU A 173 -29.63 -1.00 -11.18
N GLN A 174 -28.93 -0.48 -10.17
CA GLN A 174 -29.49 0.45 -9.19
C GLN A 174 -29.64 1.85 -9.78
N GLN A 175 -30.72 2.55 -9.42
CA GLN A 175 -30.90 3.96 -9.77
C GLN A 175 -29.73 4.78 -9.21
N PRO A 176 -29.00 5.57 -10.03
CA PRO A 176 -27.78 6.22 -9.58
C PRO A 176 -28.01 7.24 -8.45
N GLU A 177 -27.19 7.17 -7.40
CA GLU A 177 -27.26 8.05 -6.22
C GLU A 177 -25.94 8.83 -6.04
N PRO A 178 -25.83 10.06 -6.56
CA PRO A 178 -24.60 10.85 -6.46
C PRO A 178 -24.25 11.26 -5.03
N THR A 179 -23.06 10.86 -4.58
CA THR A 179 -22.47 11.24 -3.28
C THR A 179 -21.80 12.61 -3.30
N ALA A 180 -21.55 13.18 -4.49
CA ALA A 180 -21.11 14.55 -4.70
C ALA A 180 -21.82 15.21 -5.90
N GLU A 181 -21.81 16.55 -5.96
CA GLU A 181 -22.37 17.31 -7.10
C GLU A 181 -21.39 17.39 -8.25
N PHE A 182 -20.10 17.59 -7.96
CA PHE A 182 -19.04 17.75 -8.96
C PHE A 182 -17.68 17.33 -8.39
N PHE A 183 -16.71 17.11 -9.26
CA PHE A 183 -15.30 17.07 -8.89
C PHE A 183 -14.46 17.90 -9.87
N MET A 184 -13.18 18.05 -9.55
CA MET A 184 -12.19 18.70 -10.41
C MET A 184 -10.98 17.80 -10.59
N TRP A 185 -10.47 17.73 -11.82
CA TRP A 185 -9.22 17.06 -12.17
C TRP A 185 -8.58 17.72 -13.40
N GLU A 186 -7.35 17.34 -13.76
CA GLU A 186 -6.65 17.85 -14.95
C GLU A 186 -7.51 17.66 -16.22
N HIS A 187 -7.54 18.67 -17.08
CA HIS A 187 -8.44 18.77 -18.23
C HIS A 187 -8.34 17.57 -19.18
N PHE A 188 -7.17 17.27 -19.73
CA PHE A 188 -7.01 16.28 -20.82
C PHE A 188 -7.15 14.85 -20.31
N THR A 189 -6.67 14.56 -19.10
CA THR A 189 -6.93 13.33 -18.33
C THR A 189 -8.43 13.08 -18.17
N THR A 190 -9.23 14.16 -18.07
CA THR A 190 -10.69 14.08 -17.87
C THR A 190 -11.49 14.16 -19.17
N LYS A 191 -10.94 14.72 -20.27
CA LYS A 191 -11.63 14.90 -21.57
C LYS A 191 -12.24 13.59 -22.11
N PRO A 192 -11.58 12.42 -22.08
CA PRO A 192 -12.16 11.12 -22.49
C PRO A 192 -13.42 10.67 -21.71
N TYR A 193 -13.79 11.38 -20.63
CA TYR A 193 -14.96 11.09 -19.81
C TYR A 193 -16.05 12.16 -19.89
N PHE A 194 -15.82 13.31 -20.53
CA PHE A 194 -16.83 14.35 -20.76
C PHE A 194 -17.03 14.77 -22.22
N HIS A 195 -16.09 14.47 -23.12
CA HIS A 195 -16.15 14.86 -24.53
C HIS A 195 -16.66 13.68 -25.37
N PRO A 196 -17.79 13.82 -26.10
CA PRO A 196 -18.28 12.78 -26.99
C PRO A 196 -17.32 12.52 -28.16
N THR A 197 -17.11 11.25 -28.49
CA THR A 197 -16.42 10.83 -29.73
C THR A 197 -17.32 9.86 -30.52
N ALA A 198 -16.91 9.44 -31.72
CA ALA A 198 -17.66 8.44 -32.49
C ALA A 198 -17.75 7.08 -31.77
N GLU A 199 -16.70 6.73 -31.01
CA GLU A 199 -16.57 5.50 -30.22
C GLU A 199 -17.25 5.62 -28.85
N LYS A 200 -17.37 6.85 -28.33
CA LYS A 200 -17.99 7.18 -27.03
C LYS A 200 -18.94 8.38 -27.16
N PRO A 201 -20.11 8.24 -27.83
CA PRO A 201 -21.04 9.35 -28.02
C PRO A 201 -21.73 9.81 -26.73
N HIS A 202 -21.82 8.93 -25.72
CA HIS A 202 -22.43 9.23 -24.41
C HIS A 202 -21.43 8.96 -23.27
N PRO A 203 -20.40 9.82 -23.09
CA PRO A 203 -19.43 9.65 -22.02
C PRO A 203 -20.03 10.06 -20.66
N PRO A 204 -19.63 9.43 -19.54
CA PRO A 204 -20.40 9.44 -18.28
C PRO A 204 -20.50 10.80 -17.58
N LEU A 205 -19.62 11.76 -17.92
CA LEU A 205 -19.60 13.10 -17.33
C LEU A 205 -20.02 14.17 -18.36
N LYS A 206 -20.26 15.37 -17.85
CA LYS A 206 -20.23 16.62 -18.62
C LYS A 206 -19.31 17.63 -17.92
N LYS A 207 -18.65 18.47 -18.72
CA LYS A 207 -17.89 19.63 -18.24
C LYS A 207 -18.84 20.81 -18.08
N ILE A 208 -18.80 21.45 -16.91
CA ILE A 208 -19.63 22.61 -16.54
C ILE A 208 -18.78 23.86 -16.23
N GLY A 209 -17.46 23.75 -16.32
CA GLY A 209 -16.52 24.86 -16.19
C GLY A 209 -15.07 24.42 -16.27
N GLU A 210 -14.16 25.36 -16.07
CA GLU A 210 -12.74 25.11 -15.85
C GLU A 210 -12.16 26.12 -14.88
N ILE A 211 -11.06 25.76 -14.24
CA ILE A 211 -10.31 26.61 -13.32
C ILE A 211 -8.81 26.38 -13.49
N TYR A 212 -8.02 27.43 -13.24
CA TYR A 212 -6.57 27.40 -13.37
C TYR A 212 -5.92 27.60 -12.00
N THR A 213 -4.76 26.98 -11.76
CA THR A 213 -3.99 27.23 -10.53
C THR A 213 -3.50 28.68 -10.47
N PRO A 214 -3.53 29.36 -9.31
CA PRO A 214 -2.96 30.72 -9.18
C PRO A 214 -1.43 30.78 -9.37
N TRP A 215 -0.76 29.62 -9.41
CA TRP A 215 0.69 29.45 -9.47
C TRP A 215 1.13 28.59 -10.67
N PRO A 216 2.40 28.71 -11.10
CA PRO A 216 3.08 27.74 -11.97
C PRO A 216 2.91 26.31 -11.43
N SER A 217 2.52 25.39 -12.31
CA SER A 217 1.87 24.14 -11.91
C SER A 217 2.80 23.04 -11.38
N TRP A 218 4.04 22.95 -11.88
CA TRP A 218 4.95 21.85 -11.54
C TRP A 218 6.30 22.35 -11.00
N MET A 219 6.79 21.67 -9.97
CA MET A 219 8.05 21.93 -9.28
C MET A 219 8.90 20.67 -9.17
N ILE A 220 10.21 20.88 -9.00
CA ILE A 220 11.23 19.84 -8.82
C ILE A 220 11.67 19.85 -7.35
N VAL A 221 11.60 18.69 -6.71
CA VAL A 221 12.08 18.46 -5.34
C VAL A 221 13.25 17.48 -5.32
N ALA A 222 14.09 17.59 -4.29
CA ALA A 222 15.22 16.69 -4.02
C ALA A 222 15.17 16.18 -2.58
N SER A 223 15.49 14.90 -2.38
CA SER A 223 15.56 14.28 -1.05
C SER A 223 16.71 14.88 -0.25
N THR A 224 16.46 15.31 0.98
CA THR A 224 17.49 15.85 1.88
C THR A 224 18.47 14.79 2.37
N ALA A 225 18.15 13.50 2.19
CA ALA A 225 19.05 12.39 2.49
C ALA A 225 20.16 12.19 1.44
N VAL A 226 19.91 12.60 0.19
CA VAL A 226 20.87 12.47 -0.93
C VAL A 226 21.49 13.82 -1.30
N PHE A 227 20.72 14.89 -1.15
CA PHE A 227 21.14 16.27 -1.42
C PHE A 227 20.95 17.13 -0.14
N PRO A 228 21.80 16.94 0.89
CA PRO A 228 21.70 17.69 2.14
C PRO A 228 22.05 19.18 1.97
N ASP A 229 22.91 19.52 1.01
CA ASP A 229 23.12 20.88 0.52
C ASP A 229 22.86 20.90 -1.00
N PRO A 230 21.60 21.12 -1.43
CA PRO A 230 21.24 21.13 -2.84
C PRO A 230 21.64 22.44 -3.55
N GLU A 231 22.14 23.45 -2.83
CA GLU A 231 22.64 24.67 -3.47
C GLU A 231 24.00 24.41 -4.13
N ILE A 232 24.92 23.72 -3.44
CA ILE A 232 26.28 23.47 -3.96
C ILE A 232 26.47 22.11 -4.65
N ASP A 233 25.53 21.16 -4.55
CA ASP A 233 25.74 19.80 -5.06
C ASP A 233 25.96 19.72 -6.58
N GLY A 234 27.08 19.10 -6.98
CA GLY A 234 27.53 18.99 -8.36
C GLY A 234 26.79 17.92 -9.19
N LYS A 235 26.13 16.93 -8.58
CA LYS A 235 25.30 15.95 -9.31
C LYS A 235 23.97 16.60 -9.71
N LEU A 236 23.32 17.27 -8.77
CA LEU A 236 22.07 18.00 -8.95
C LEU A 236 22.24 19.14 -9.98
N GLN A 237 23.35 19.87 -9.97
CA GLN A 237 23.67 20.85 -11.02
C GLN A 237 23.81 20.22 -12.42
N GLN A 238 24.32 18.99 -12.54
CA GLN A 238 24.38 18.28 -13.82
C GLN A 238 23.01 17.75 -14.25
N LEU A 239 22.20 17.24 -13.31
CA LEU A 239 20.82 16.84 -13.60
C LEU A 239 20.00 18.03 -14.11
N PHE A 240 20.11 19.22 -13.50
CA PHE A 240 19.44 20.42 -14.00
C PHE A 240 19.90 20.81 -15.42
N LYS A 241 21.16 20.57 -15.81
CA LYS A 241 21.60 20.78 -17.21
C LYS A 241 20.90 19.81 -18.16
N LEU A 242 20.77 18.53 -17.79
CA LEU A 242 20.03 17.54 -18.58
C LEU A 242 18.55 17.91 -18.71
N LEU A 243 17.89 18.26 -17.59
CA LEU A 243 16.49 18.67 -17.57
C LEU A 243 16.22 19.92 -18.43
N ASN A 244 17.12 20.92 -18.38
CA ASN A 244 17.08 22.08 -19.27
C ASN A 244 17.28 21.71 -20.74
N GLN A 245 18.04 20.65 -21.05
CA GLN A 245 18.21 20.20 -22.43
C GLN A 245 16.95 19.50 -22.94
N GLY A 246 16.31 18.64 -22.15
CA GLY A 246 15.03 18.02 -22.53
C GLY A 246 13.89 19.03 -22.79
N ILE A 247 13.89 20.16 -22.07
CA ILE A 247 12.98 21.28 -22.36
C ILE A 247 13.30 21.92 -23.71
N LYS A 248 14.57 22.15 -24.04
CA LYS A 248 14.97 22.66 -25.37
C LYS A 248 14.65 21.68 -26.49
N ASP A 249 14.86 20.39 -26.27
CA ASP A 249 14.57 19.33 -27.24
C ASP A 249 13.06 19.26 -27.51
N PHE A 250 12.23 19.44 -26.47
CA PHE A 250 10.77 19.60 -26.58
C PHE A 250 10.36 20.90 -27.31
N GLU A 251 10.95 22.04 -26.96
CA GLU A 251 10.66 23.35 -27.58
C GLU A 251 11.13 23.41 -29.06
N ALA A 252 12.09 22.57 -29.46
CA ALA A 252 12.61 22.48 -30.82
C ALA A 252 11.79 21.59 -31.77
N ASP A 253 11.21 20.48 -31.30
CA ASP A 253 10.30 19.64 -32.08
C ASP A 253 9.05 19.23 -31.28
N THR A 254 8.12 20.16 -31.15
CA THR A 254 6.81 19.91 -30.55
C THR A 254 5.95 18.95 -31.37
N ALA A 255 6.22 18.76 -32.67
CA ALA A 255 5.52 17.79 -33.51
C ALA A 255 5.98 16.34 -33.22
N GLN A 256 7.26 16.13 -32.86
CA GLN A 256 7.73 14.88 -32.29
C GLN A 256 7.10 14.64 -30.91
N ALA A 257 6.98 15.67 -30.07
CA ALA A 257 6.32 15.55 -28.76
C ALA A 257 4.86 15.08 -28.88
N VAL A 258 4.07 15.65 -29.80
CA VAL A 258 2.69 15.20 -30.11
C VAL A 258 2.67 13.72 -30.54
N LYS A 259 3.55 13.32 -31.47
CA LYS A 259 3.63 11.92 -31.93
C LYS A 259 3.98 10.97 -30.79
N LEU A 260 4.93 11.30 -29.92
CA LEU A 260 5.30 10.50 -28.76
C LEU A 260 4.14 10.36 -27.77
N LEU A 261 3.36 11.43 -27.53
CA LEU A 261 2.15 11.39 -26.70
C LEU A 261 1.06 10.47 -27.26
N GLY A 262 1.03 10.22 -28.57
CA GLY A 262 0.14 9.24 -29.20
C GLY A 262 0.55 7.77 -29.01
N THR A 263 1.80 7.48 -28.59
CA THR A 263 2.32 6.09 -28.52
C THR A 263 1.99 5.33 -27.23
N GLY A 264 1.76 6.03 -26.13
CA GLY A 264 1.72 5.41 -24.78
C GLY A 264 3.10 5.14 -24.16
N GLU A 265 4.21 5.30 -24.88
CA GLU A 265 5.58 5.02 -24.39
C GLU A 265 5.97 5.90 -23.18
N LEU A 266 5.30 7.04 -23.01
CA LEU A 266 5.51 7.99 -21.90
C LEU A 266 4.68 7.63 -20.64
N GLY A 267 4.13 6.42 -20.57
CA GLY A 267 3.19 5.99 -19.54
C GLY A 267 1.81 6.68 -19.60
N CYS A 268 1.56 7.46 -20.65
CA CYS A 268 0.33 8.18 -20.91
C CYS A 268 0.08 8.30 -22.42
N THR A 269 -1.19 8.38 -22.82
CA THR A 269 -1.62 8.40 -24.22
C THR A 269 -2.63 9.53 -24.45
N TYR A 270 -2.37 10.38 -25.43
CA TYR A 270 -3.24 11.48 -25.85
C TYR A 270 -3.43 11.46 -27.37
N VAL A 271 -4.61 11.83 -27.85
CA VAL A 271 -4.85 12.00 -29.29
C VAL A 271 -4.16 13.26 -29.81
N GLU A 272 -3.87 13.31 -31.11
CA GLU A 272 -3.15 14.42 -31.76
C GLU A 272 -3.83 15.78 -31.51
N GLU A 273 -5.18 15.83 -31.52
CA GLU A 273 -5.96 17.02 -31.19
C GLU A 273 -5.67 17.53 -29.75
N ASP A 274 -5.68 16.63 -28.77
CA ASP A 274 -5.52 16.96 -27.35
C ASP A 274 -4.12 17.47 -27.05
N ALA A 275 -3.10 16.77 -27.57
CA ALA A 275 -1.71 17.19 -27.45
C ALA A 275 -1.45 18.54 -28.16
N THR A 276 -2.10 18.78 -29.30
CA THR A 276 -1.97 20.05 -30.06
C THR A 276 -2.74 21.21 -29.40
N GLU A 277 -3.86 20.94 -28.72
CA GLU A 277 -4.57 21.94 -27.90
C GLU A 277 -3.74 22.30 -26.66
N TRP A 278 -3.21 21.30 -25.93
CA TRP A 278 -2.33 21.49 -24.77
C TRP A 278 -1.10 22.36 -25.09
N LEU A 279 -0.48 22.15 -26.25
CA LEU A 279 0.70 22.91 -26.71
C LEU A 279 0.47 24.42 -26.89
N LYS A 280 -0.79 24.89 -26.97
CA LYS A 280 -1.11 26.32 -27.06
C LYS A 280 -0.94 27.03 -25.71
N ASP A 281 -1.24 26.33 -24.63
CA ASP A 281 -1.26 26.86 -23.26
C ASP A 281 0.07 26.65 -22.54
N VAL A 282 0.71 25.47 -22.70
CA VAL A 282 1.85 25.06 -21.86
C VAL A 282 3.14 25.83 -22.14
N LYS A 283 3.86 26.22 -21.08
CA LYS A 283 5.23 26.74 -21.16
C LYS A 283 6.07 26.17 -20.03
N PHE A 284 7.27 25.70 -20.36
CA PHE A 284 8.26 25.24 -19.38
C PHE A 284 9.11 26.43 -18.89
N VAL A 285 9.80 26.27 -17.76
CA VAL A 285 10.65 27.34 -17.24
C VAL A 285 11.98 27.44 -18.02
N GLN A 286 12.36 28.67 -18.38
CA GLN A 286 13.64 28.97 -19.00
C GLN A 286 14.77 28.93 -17.94
N GLY A 287 15.12 27.70 -17.53
CA GLY A 287 16.03 27.40 -16.42
C GLY A 287 15.30 26.78 -15.23
N THR A 288 15.42 25.46 -15.08
CA THR A 288 14.75 24.65 -14.05
C THR A 288 15.26 24.87 -12.63
N ARG A 289 16.54 25.22 -12.43
CA ARG A 289 17.14 25.33 -11.09
C ARG A 289 16.63 26.55 -10.32
N GLY A 290 16.35 26.35 -9.03
CA GLY A 290 15.97 27.37 -8.07
C GLY A 290 14.51 27.79 -8.17
N VAL A 291 13.94 28.19 -7.04
CA VAL A 291 12.53 28.52 -6.86
C VAL A 291 12.35 30.02 -6.59
N ASN A 292 11.33 30.64 -7.20
CA ASN A 292 10.92 32.00 -6.86
C ASN A 292 10.15 32.01 -5.53
N ARG A 293 10.66 32.78 -4.55
CA ARG A 293 10.06 32.92 -3.21
C ARG A 293 8.58 33.30 -3.26
N LYS A 294 8.18 34.23 -4.14
CA LYS A 294 6.79 34.71 -4.24
C LYS A 294 5.80 33.63 -4.66
N THR A 295 6.25 32.63 -5.44
CA THR A 295 5.43 31.48 -5.81
C THR A 295 5.04 30.66 -4.57
N ILE A 296 6.01 30.41 -3.69
CA ILE A 296 5.77 29.67 -2.45
C ILE A 296 4.90 30.46 -1.48
N GLU A 297 5.13 31.78 -1.34
CA GLU A 297 4.32 32.66 -0.49
C GLU A 297 2.83 32.63 -0.91
N GLY A 298 2.53 32.80 -2.20
CA GLY A 298 1.14 32.76 -2.70
C GLY A 298 0.46 31.40 -2.54
N VAL A 299 1.21 30.30 -2.69
CA VAL A 299 0.69 28.93 -2.44
C VAL A 299 0.40 28.75 -0.94
N VAL A 300 1.30 29.21 -0.06
CA VAL A 300 1.14 29.13 1.40
C VAL A 300 -0.09 29.91 1.86
N ASP A 301 -0.32 31.11 1.34
CA ASP A 301 -1.46 31.93 1.77
C ASP A 301 -2.81 31.32 1.35
N VAL A 302 -2.91 30.72 0.16
CA VAL A 302 -4.10 29.94 -0.24
C VAL A 302 -4.26 28.67 0.61
N LEU A 303 -3.17 27.97 0.95
CA LEU A 303 -3.21 26.78 1.81
C LEU A 303 -3.57 27.07 3.27
N LYS A 304 -3.38 28.30 3.77
CA LYS A 304 -3.94 28.77 5.05
C LYS A 304 -5.46 28.96 4.96
N VAL A 305 -5.96 29.58 3.89
CA VAL A 305 -7.41 29.76 3.64
C VAL A 305 -8.10 28.40 3.49
N ALA A 306 -7.44 27.44 2.85
CA ALA A 306 -7.87 26.04 2.75
C ALA A 306 -7.76 25.23 4.06
N GLY A 307 -7.28 25.85 5.16
CA GLY A 307 -7.10 25.19 6.45
C GLY A 307 -6.03 24.08 6.48
N VAL A 308 -5.23 23.92 5.41
CA VAL A 308 -4.20 22.88 5.26
C VAL A 308 -2.93 23.26 6.04
N ILE A 309 -2.55 24.53 6.02
CA ILE A 309 -1.48 25.13 6.83
C ILE A 309 -2.10 25.83 8.04
N ASP A 310 -1.33 25.99 9.12
CA ASP A 310 -1.74 26.83 10.25
C ASP A 310 -1.71 28.32 9.87
N SER A 311 -2.79 29.05 10.15
CA SER A 311 -2.87 30.50 9.92
C SER A 311 -1.82 31.32 10.68
N ALA A 312 -1.26 30.80 11.77
CA ALA A 312 -0.20 31.44 12.53
C ALA A 312 1.21 31.29 11.90
N MET A 313 1.40 30.37 10.94
CA MET A 313 2.71 30.17 10.30
C MET A 313 3.08 31.39 9.43
N SER A 314 4.26 31.95 9.68
CA SER A 314 4.78 33.06 8.87
C SER A 314 5.23 32.58 7.48
N ASN A 315 5.14 33.47 6.48
CA ASN A 315 5.59 33.13 5.12
C ASN A 315 7.11 32.90 5.07
N ASP A 316 7.90 33.58 5.91
CA ASP A 316 9.34 33.34 6.08
C ASP A 316 9.67 31.96 6.65
N GLU A 317 8.93 31.51 7.67
CA GLU A 317 9.07 30.13 8.19
C GLU A 317 8.70 29.12 7.11
N ALA A 318 7.57 29.35 6.41
CA ALA A 318 7.10 28.43 5.38
C ALA A 318 8.09 28.34 4.20
N VAL A 319 8.62 29.46 3.72
CA VAL A 319 9.68 29.51 2.70
C VAL A 319 10.94 28.79 3.17
N THR A 320 11.38 29.00 4.43
CA THR A 320 12.54 28.32 5.01
C THR A 320 12.33 26.80 5.14
N ARG A 321 11.11 26.34 5.47
CA ARG A 321 10.76 24.92 5.49
C ARG A 321 10.71 24.32 4.08
N VAL A 322 10.14 25.03 3.09
CA VAL A 322 9.89 24.53 1.73
C VAL A 322 11.13 24.55 0.81
N VAL A 323 11.82 25.69 0.72
CA VAL A 323 12.84 25.92 -0.31
C VAL A 323 14.20 25.35 0.13
N GLY A 324 14.89 24.70 -0.81
CA GLY A 324 16.29 24.28 -0.68
C GLY A 324 17.23 24.98 -1.66
N VAL A 325 16.71 25.52 -2.77
CA VAL A 325 17.47 26.35 -3.70
C VAL A 325 16.65 27.57 -4.10
N HIS A 326 17.13 28.76 -3.76
CA HIS A 326 16.49 30.02 -4.17
C HIS A 326 16.89 30.37 -5.61
N ARG A 327 15.95 30.92 -6.38
CA ARG A 327 16.27 31.60 -7.65
C ARG A 327 16.71 33.02 -7.35
N HIS A 328 18.00 33.20 -7.08
CA HIS A 328 18.60 34.52 -6.85
C HIS A 328 18.47 35.41 -8.08
N SER A 329 18.13 36.69 -7.86
CA SER A 329 18.46 37.75 -8.81
C SER A 329 19.97 38.00 -8.79
N LEU A 330 20.52 38.83 -9.69
CA LEU A 330 21.96 39.14 -9.76
C LEU A 330 22.43 40.13 -8.68
N SER A 331 22.14 39.80 -7.42
CA SER A 331 22.65 40.37 -6.16
C SER A 331 22.29 39.38 -5.04
N THR A 332 23.18 38.90 -4.16
CA THR A 332 24.49 39.42 -3.73
C THR A 332 25.45 38.26 -3.38
N LEU A 333 26.75 38.42 -3.61
CA LEU A 333 27.79 37.44 -3.24
C LEU A 333 28.37 37.71 -1.84
N GLN A 334 28.44 36.69 -0.98
CA GLN A 334 29.36 36.68 0.17
C GLN A 334 29.86 35.26 0.48
N ARG A 335 31.04 35.15 1.12
CA ARG A 335 31.84 33.90 1.21
C ARG A 335 31.74 33.20 2.58
N PRO A 336 31.97 31.88 2.65
CA PRO A 336 32.05 31.13 3.91
C PRO A 336 33.38 31.29 4.65
N LEU A 337 33.43 30.85 5.91
CA LEU A 337 34.63 30.73 6.75
C LEU A 337 34.86 29.27 7.17
N LEU A 338 36.13 28.87 7.32
CA LEU A 338 36.53 27.53 7.76
C LEU A 338 36.65 27.41 9.29
N GLY A 339 36.42 26.20 9.80
CA GLY A 339 36.84 25.74 11.13
C GLY A 339 37.29 24.27 11.06
N ILE A 340 38.40 23.92 11.74
CA ILE A 340 39.08 22.62 11.63
C ILE A 340 39.37 22.04 13.02
N LYS A 341 39.19 20.72 13.21
CA LYS A 341 40.09 19.83 13.98
C LYS A 341 39.80 18.33 13.79
N ARG A 342 40.78 17.50 14.16
CA ARG A 342 40.83 16.01 14.12
C ARG A 342 41.15 15.45 15.51
N GLU A 343 40.98 14.13 15.71
CA GLU A 343 41.96 13.08 16.18
C GLU A 343 41.15 11.78 16.51
N THR A 344 41.37 10.58 15.90
CA THR A 344 42.36 9.49 16.16
C THR A 344 41.99 8.53 17.34
N MET A 345 41.31 7.36 17.16
CA MET A 345 41.79 5.93 17.05
C MET A 345 42.24 5.21 18.38
N TYR A 346 42.32 3.87 18.61
CA TYR A 346 42.33 2.59 17.82
C TYR A 346 42.03 1.30 18.69
N PHE A 347 41.54 0.17 18.09
CA PHE A 347 41.54 -1.27 18.56
C PHE A 347 40.83 -1.67 19.91
N THR A 348 40.50 -2.95 20.27
CA THR A 348 40.96 -4.33 19.86
C THR A 348 39.82 -5.43 19.86
N LYS A 349 40.13 -6.74 19.75
CA LYS A 349 39.23 -7.90 19.47
C LYS A 349 39.18 -8.98 20.58
N SER A 350 38.12 -9.83 20.63
CA SER A 350 38.18 -11.32 20.37
C SER A 350 37.16 -12.25 21.09
N LEU A 351 36.48 -13.08 20.29
CA LEU A 351 36.11 -14.52 20.45
C LEU A 351 35.87 -15.19 21.83
N LEU A 352 34.75 -15.92 21.94
CA LEU A 352 34.74 -17.38 22.18
C LEU A 352 33.37 -18.02 21.87
N ALA A 353 33.35 -19.32 21.54
CA ALA A 353 32.14 -20.13 21.35
C ALA A 353 32.44 -21.62 21.60
N LEU A 354 31.49 -22.37 22.16
CA LEU A 354 31.25 -23.78 21.87
C LEU A 354 29.84 -24.19 22.34
N ALA A 355 29.31 -25.29 21.83
CA ALA A 355 27.99 -25.81 22.16
C ALA A 355 28.06 -27.25 22.67
N MET A 356 26.99 -27.72 23.31
CA MET A 356 26.56 -29.13 23.24
C MET A 356 25.03 -29.21 23.23
N ALA A 357 24.50 -30.14 22.44
CA ALA A 357 23.09 -30.47 22.39
C ALA A 357 22.84 -31.81 23.09
N ALA A 358 21.65 -31.97 23.67
CA ALA A 358 21.09 -33.26 24.04
C ALA A 358 19.80 -33.46 23.24
N ALA A 359 19.68 -34.57 22.51
CA ALA A 359 18.58 -34.82 21.60
C ALA A 359 17.57 -35.82 22.17
N SER A 360 16.28 -35.64 21.88
CA SER A 360 15.42 -36.61 21.17
C SER A 360 13.93 -36.39 21.46
N LEU A 361 13.08 -37.04 20.65
CA LEU A 361 11.62 -37.17 20.81
C LEU A 361 10.81 -35.87 20.69
N GLY A 362 10.56 -35.47 19.45
CA GLY A 362 9.48 -34.55 19.08
C GLY A 362 9.06 -34.78 17.63
N GLY A 363 7.76 -34.80 17.36
CA GLY A 363 7.27 -34.53 16.02
C GLY A 363 7.55 -33.07 15.66
N ALA A 364 7.49 -32.71 14.37
CA ALA A 364 7.55 -31.32 13.94
C ALA A 364 6.23 -30.62 14.29
N TYR A 365 6.09 -30.18 15.55
CA TYR A 365 4.97 -29.37 16.01
C TYR A 365 5.13 -27.93 15.52
N ALA A 366 4.01 -27.33 15.11
CA ALA A 366 3.92 -25.94 14.70
C ALA A 366 4.14 -24.99 15.90
N LYS A 367 4.97 -23.94 15.73
CA LYS A 367 5.39 -22.99 16.77
C LYS A 367 4.40 -21.85 17.03
N LEU A 368 3.30 -21.77 16.24
CA LEU A 368 2.13 -20.95 16.57
C LEU A 368 1.41 -21.54 17.78
N ASP A 369 1.75 -21.04 18.96
CA ASP A 369 1.15 -21.44 20.22
C ASP A 369 -0.01 -20.49 20.57
N LEU A 370 -1.25 -20.98 20.43
CA LEU A 370 -2.47 -20.21 20.75
C LEU A 370 -2.67 -19.97 22.27
N SER A 371 -1.84 -20.58 23.12
CA SER A 371 -1.75 -20.27 24.56
C SER A 371 -0.67 -19.23 24.89
N SER A 372 0.26 -18.97 23.96
CA SER A 372 1.33 -17.99 24.12
C SER A 372 0.87 -16.57 23.80
N THR A 373 1.39 -15.62 24.58
CA THR A 373 1.28 -14.16 24.36
C THR A 373 2.53 -13.58 23.69
N SER A 374 3.41 -14.44 23.15
CA SER A 374 4.75 -14.06 22.68
C SER A 374 5.07 -14.47 21.23
N ASN A 375 4.05 -14.87 20.46
CA ASN A 375 4.20 -15.21 19.06
C ASN A 375 4.65 -13.98 18.23
N VAL A 376 5.54 -14.20 17.28
CA VAL A 376 5.92 -13.27 16.22
C VAL A 376 5.61 -13.93 14.89
N VAL A 377 4.69 -13.30 14.17
CA VAL A 377 4.27 -13.65 12.81
C VAL A 377 4.90 -12.65 11.85
N VAL A 378 5.44 -13.12 10.73
CA VAL A 378 5.95 -12.24 9.68
C VAL A 378 5.37 -12.64 8.32
N TYR A 379 5.03 -11.66 7.49
CA TYR A 379 4.73 -11.92 6.08
C TYR A 379 6.03 -12.07 5.27
N TRP A 380 6.05 -12.96 4.28
CA TRP A 380 7.14 -13.18 3.34
C TRP A 380 6.57 -13.43 1.95
N GLY A 381 7.17 -12.86 0.91
CA GLY A 381 6.82 -13.06 -0.48
C GLY A 381 6.77 -11.76 -1.27
N GLN A 382 6.25 -10.67 -0.69
CA GLN A 382 6.07 -9.42 -1.43
C GLN A 382 7.30 -8.49 -1.51
N ASN A 383 8.41 -8.81 -0.82
CA ASN A 383 9.65 -8.03 -0.85
C ASN A 383 9.42 -6.52 -0.58
N SER A 384 8.58 -6.18 0.41
CA SER A 384 8.11 -4.81 0.66
C SER A 384 9.23 -3.77 0.77
N PHE A 385 10.38 -4.15 1.35
CA PHE A 385 11.53 -3.26 1.51
C PHE A 385 12.30 -2.98 0.21
N LYS A 386 12.17 -3.85 -0.81
CA LYS A 386 12.81 -3.74 -2.13
C LYS A 386 14.33 -3.46 -2.07
N GLY A 387 14.99 -3.98 -1.04
CA GLY A 387 16.43 -3.83 -0.85
C GLY A 387 17.25 -4.63 -1.86
N ASN A 388 18.58 -4.48 -1.82
CA ASN A 388 19.52 -5.16 -2.72
C ASN A 388 20.53 -5.99 -1.93
N GLY A 389 21.05 -7.06 -2.55
CA GLY A 389 22.01 -7.97 -1.91
C GLY A 389 21.41 -8.65 -0.67
N GLU A 390 22.10 -8.56 0.47
CA GLU A 390 21.64 -9.07 1.78
C GLU A 390 20.33 -8.42 2.27
N LEU A 391 19.97 -7.25 1.72
CA LEU A 391 18.74 -6.52 2.08
C LEU A 391 17.57 -6.76 1.11
N ALA A 392 17.77 -7.50 0.03
CA ALA A 392 16.65 -8.04 -0.75
C ALA A 392 15.90 -9.09 0.07
N GLN A 393 14.63 -9.33 -0.23
CA GLN A 393 13.94 -10.52 0.26
C GLN A 393 14.74 -11.79 -0.11
N GLN A 394 15.19 -12.50 0.91
CA GLN A 394 15.94 -13.75 0.76
C GLN A 394 14.98 -14.94 0.53
N PRO A 395 15.47 -16.10 0.07
CA PRO A 395 14.68 -17.33 0.06
C PRO A 395 14.10 -17.65 1.44
N LEU A 396 12.92 -18.26 1.50
CA LEU A 396 12.21 -18.59 2.74
C LEU A 396 13.12 -19.33 3.75
N GLY A 397 13.98 -20.23 3.25
CA GLY A 397 14.95 -21.02 4.01
C GLY A 397 15.96 -20.20 4.82
N TYR A 398 16.20 -18.93 4.47
CA TYR A 398 17.03 -17.99 5.22
C TYR A 398 16.34 -17.63 6.55
N TYR A 399 15.11 -17.11 6.47
CA TYR A 399 14.31 -16.67 7.63
C TYR A 399 13.90 -17.81 8.57
N CYS A 400 13.85 -19.05 8.07
CA CYS A 400 13.64 -20.24 8.90
C CYS A 400 14.64 -20.38 10.08
N ASN A 401 15.81 -19.73 10.01
CA ASN A 401 16.86 -19.82 11.03
C ASN A 401 16.71 -18.82 12.18
N ASP A 402 15.90 -17.76 12.04
CA ASP A 402 15.74 -16.75 13.09
C ASP A 402 14.87 -17.29 14.24
N GLU A 403 15.42 -17.41 15.44
CA GLU A 403 14.71 -17.96 16.60
C GLU A 403 13.55 -17.09 17.10
N ASN A 404 13.60 -15.78 16.84
CA ASN A 404 12.57 -14.82 17.25
C ASN A 404 11.26 -15.04 16.50
N ILE A 405 11.32 -15.46 15.22
CA ILE A 405 10.17 -15.75 14.37
C ILE A 405 9.51 -17.07 14.78
N ASP A 406 8.17 -17.10 14.88
CA ASP A 406 7.38 -18.30 15.18
C ASP A 406 6.58 -18.78 13.96
N VAL A 407 6.02 -17.84 13.18
CA VAL A 407 5.19 -18.10 12.00
C VAL A 407 5.69 -17.27 10.82
N ILE A 408 5.71 -17.87 9.63
CA ILE A 408 5.91 -17.15 8.37
C ILE A 408 4.66 -17.35 7.50
N VAL A 409 4.11 -16.25 7.01
CA VAL A 409 2.92 -16.22 6.15
C VAL A 409 3.36 -15.93 4.71
N LEU A 410 3.08 -16.85 3.80
CA LEU A 410 3.46 -16.75 2.39
C LEU A 410 2.46 -15.84 1.64
N ALA A 411 2.94 -14.70 1.16
CA ALA A 411 2.17 -13.61 0.56
C ALA A 411 2.51 -13.47 -0.94
N PHE A 412 1.66 -13.89 -1.89
CA PHE A 412 0.27 -14.29 -1.74
C PHE A 412 -0.17 -15.35 -2.77
N LEU A 413 -1.32 -15.97 -2.49
CA LEU A 413 -2.20 -16.54 -3.50
C LEU A 413 -3.13 -15.45 -4.04
N MET A 414 -2.92 -15.09 -5.31
CA MET A 414 -3.55 -13.95 -6.00
C MET A 414 -4.87 -14.30 -6.67
N THR A 415 -5.02 -15.56 -7.10
CA THR A 415 -6.21 -16.09 -7.77
C THR A 415 -6.45 -17.53 -7.31
N ILE A 416 -7.69 -17.89 -6.94
CA ILE A 416 -8.05 -19.24 -6.49
C ILE A 416 -8.32 -20.16 -7.69
N ASN A 417 -9.00 -19.65 -8.72
CA ASN A 417 -9.38 -20.42 -9.91
C ASN A 417 -9.04 -19.66 -11.22
N GLY A 418 -7.75 -19.45 -11.43
CA GLY A 418 -7.17 -18.81 -12.61
C GLY A 418 -7.00 -19.75 -13.82
N LEU A 419 -6.03 -19.43 -14.68
CA LEU A 419 -5.90 -20.07 -15.99
C LEU A 419 -5.73 -21.60 -15.88
N GLY A 420 -6.56 -22.33 -16.63
CA GLY A 420 -6.52 -23.80 -16.68
C GLY A 420 -7.06 -24.50 -15.42
N GLY A 421 -7.89 -23.82 -14.64
CA GLY A 421 -8.55 -24.36 -13.44
C GLY A 421 -7.57 -24.58 -12.29
N ALA A 422 -6.64 -23.65 -12.11
CA ALA A 422 -5.56 -23.74 -11.14
C ALA A 422 -5.39 -22.39 -10.40
N PRO A 423 -4.90 -22.40 -9.15
CA PRO A 423 -4.58 -21.15 -8.46
C PRO A 423 -3.44 -20.38 -9.14
N GLU A 424 -3.23 -19.14 -8.73
CA GLU A 424 -2.13 -18.28 -9.19
C GLU A 424 -1.49 -17.66 -7.94
N ILE A 425 -0.16 -17.68 -7.87
CA ILE A 425 0.62 -17.28 -6.68
C ILE A 425 1.73 -16.33 -7.11
N ASP A 426 2.04 -15.35 -6.27
CA ASP A 426 3.12 -14.39 -6.49
C ASP A 426 3.93 -14.18 -5.20
N PHE A 427 5.21 -14.52 -5.25
CA PHE A 427 6.21 -14.28 -4.20
C PHE A 427 7.36 -13.38 -4.71
N SER A 428 7.05 -12.41 -5.57
CA SER A 428 7.97 -11.39 -6.07
C SER A 428 9.27 -12.02 -6.63
N ASN A 429 10.44 -11.53 -6.19
CA ASN A 429 11.76 -12.05 -6.59
C ASN A 429 12.01 -13.53 -6.23
N ALA A 430 11.19 -14.18 -5.39
CA ALA A 430 11.30 -15.61 -5.17
C ALA A 430 10.76 -16.43 -6.37
N ASN A 431 9.90 -15.82 -7.21
CA ASN A 431 9.37 -16.44 -8.42
C ASN A 431 10.45 -16.71 -9.49
N ASP A 432 11.57 -15.98 -9.46
CA ASP A 432 12.70 -16.12 -10.41
C ASP A 432 13.30 -17.53 -10.42
N ASN A 433 13.07 -18.31 -9.36
CA ASN A 433 13.51 -19.71 -9.21
C ASN A 433 12.38 -20.73 -9.46
N CYS A 434 11.24 -20.29 -9.98
CA CYS A 434 10.09 -21.12 -10.31
C CYS A 434 9.95 -21.35 -11.83
N THR A 435 9.12 -22.33 -12.18
CA THR A 435 8.63 -22.56 -13.55
C THR A 435 7.10 -22.55 -13.54
N THR A 436 6.42 -22.61 -14.68
CA THR A 436 4.94 -22.64 -14.72
C THR A 436 4.44 -24.06 -15.05
N PHE A 437 3.29 -24.47 -14.52
CA PHE A 437 2.63 -25.71 -14.95
C PHE A 437 1.92 -25.53 -16.31
N ASP A 438 2.10 -26.49 -17.22
CA ASP A 438 1.53 -26.45 -18.56
C ASP A 438 0.02 -26.17 -18.58
N GLY A 439 -0.37 -25.21 -19.41
CA GLY A 439 -1.75 -24.76 -19.59
C GLY A 439 -2.32 -23.94 -18.42
N THR A 440 -1.48 -23.36 -17.56
CA THR A 440 -1.89 -22.51 -16.41
C THR A 440 -0.91 -21.35 -16.21
N ASN A 441 -1.25 -20.45 -15.28
CA ASN A 441 -0.29 -19.50 -14.69
C ASN A 441 0.27 -19.98 -13.33
N LEU A 442 -0.10 -21.19 -12.87
CA LEU A 442 0.32 -21.70 -11.57
C LEU A 442 1.83 -21.95 -11.55
N LEU A 443 2.53 -21.29 -10.63
CA LEU A 443 3.96 -21.49 -10.44
C LEU A 443 4.28 -22.84 -9.79
N LYS A 444 5.43 -23.38 -10.17
CA LYS A 444 6.07 -24.61 -9.70
C LYS A 444 7.41 -24.21 -9.09
N CYS A 445 7.44 -24.16 -7.76
CA CYS A 445 8.49 -23.57 -6.93
C CYS A 445 9.10 -24.63 -6.00
N PRO A 446 9.92 -25.57 -6.52
CA PRO A 446 10.45 -26.68 -5.73
C PRO A 446 11.37 -26.22 -4.58
N GLN A 447 12.10 -25.11 -4.74
CA GLN A 447 12.92 -24.55 -3.66
C GLN A 447 12.06 -24.05 -2.50
N ILE A 448 10.95 -23.36 -2.77
CA ILE A 448 10.01 -22.93 -1.72
C ILE A 448 9.46 -24.16 -0.99
N GLY A 449 9.15 -25.25 -1.70
CA GLY A 449 8.78 -26.53 -1.06
C GLY A 449 9.86 -27.13 -0.15
N ALA A 450 11.13 -27.07 -0.54
CA ALA A 450 12.25 -27.48 0.31
C ALA A 450 12.43 -26.58 1.55
N ASP A 451 12.21 -25.28 1.37
CA ASP A 451 12.31 -24.28 2.43
C ASP A 451 11.16 -24.40 3.45
N ILE A 452 9.91 -24.63 3.01
CA ILE A 452 8.75 -24.92 3.87
C ILE A 452 9.07 -26.10 4.81
N ASN A 453 9.52 -27.22 4.24
CA ASN A 453 9.94 -28.40 5.01
C ASN A 453 11.09 -28.10 5.97
N THR A 454 11.98 -27.17 5.64
CA THR A 454 13.13 -26.78 6.48
C THR A 454 12.70 -25.89 7.64
N CYS A 455 11.76 -24.98 7.39
CA CYS A 455 11.07 -24.17 8.40
C CYS A 455 10.31 -25.04 9.41
N GLN A 456 9.48 -25.98 8.92
CA GLN A 456 8.70 -26.90 9.76
C GLN A 456 9.60 -27.81 10.61
N LYS A 457 10.74 -28.28 10.08
CA LYS A 457 11.76 -29.01 10.86
C LYS A 457 12.46 -28.16 11.92
N LYS A 458 12.37 -26.83 11.83
CA LYS A 458 12.78 -25.83 12.85
C LYS A 458 11.58 -25.33 13.67
N GLY A 459 10.45 -26.03 13.60
CA GLY A 459 9.19 -25.76 14.29
C GLY A 459 8.34 -24.64 13.68
N LYS A 460 8.82 -23.87 12.70
CA LYS A 460 8.07 -22.72 12.17
C LYS A 460 6.73 -23.16 11.59
N THR A 461 5.65 -22.47 11.95
CA THR A 461 4.37 -22.59 11.25
C THR A 461 4.46 -21.85 9.92
N ILE A 462 4.05 -22.49 8.83
CA ILE A 462 3.93 -21.87 7.50
C ILE A 462 2.47 -21.77 7.08
N LEU A 463 1.96 -20.56 6.90
CA LEU A 463 0.61 -20.31 6.38
C LEU A 463 0.69 -19.80 4.94
N LEU A 464 -0.31 -20.08 4.10
CA LEU A 464 -0.46 -19.44 2.78
C LEU A 464 -1.57 -18.39 2.85
N SER A 465 -1.24 -17.13 2.60
CA SER A 465 -2.22 -16.05 2.59
C SER A 465 -2.89 -15.89 1.22
N ILE A 466 -4.19 -15.64 1.26
CA ILE A 466 -5.09 -15.48 0.12
C ILE A 466 -5.61 -14.05 0.16
N GLY A 467 -5.31 -13.26 -0.86
CA GLY A 467 -5.67 -11.84 -0.89
C GLY A 467 -4.50 -10.91 -1.19
N GLY A 468 -4.30 -9.92 -0.32
CA GLY A 468 -3.44 -8.75 -0.50
C GLY A 468 -4.09 -7.62 -1.32
N ALA A 469 -3.55 -6.40 -1.19
CA ALA A 469 -4.02 -5.17 -1.84
C ALA A 469 -4.34 -5.23 -3.35
N THR A 470 -3.81 -6.22 -4.07
CA THR A 470 -3.96 -6.40 -5.53
C THR A 470 -4.84 -7.58 -5.92
N TYR A 471 -5.47 -8.28 -4.97
CA TYR A 471 -6.45 -9.34 -5.24
C TYR A 471 -7.66 -8.81 -6.03
N SER A 472 -8.06 -9.53 -7.09
CA SER A 472 -9.03 -9.03 -8.07
C SER A 472 -10.09 -10.04 -8.53
N GLU A 473 -10.02 -11.30 -8.11
CA GLU A 473 -10.99 -12.35 -8.50
C GLU A 473 -12.42 -12.07 -7.96
N GLY A 474 -12.57 -11.23 -6.93
CA GLY A 474 -13.86 -10.77 -6.41
C GLY A 474 -14.70 -11.83 -5.68
N GLY A 475 -14.25 -13.09 -5.69
CA GLY A 475 -14.89 -14.22 -5.02
C GLY A 475 -15.89 -15.00 -5.89
N PHE A 476 -16.68 -15.86 -5.25
CA PHE A 476 -17.50 -16.85 -5.96
C PHE A 476 -18.94 -16.39 -6.17
N GLN A 477 -19.55 -16.85 -7.26
CA GLN A 477 -20.96 -16.58 -7.58
C GLN A 477 -21.95 -17.44 -6.77
N SER A 478 -21.49 -18.46 -6.06
CA SER A 478 -22.32 -19.28 -5.16
C SER A 478 -21.51 -19.98 -4.08
N GLU A 479 -22.17 -20.39 -3.00
CA GLU A 479 -21.61 -21.27 -1.96
C GLU A 479 -21.04 -22.59 -2.54
N SER A 480 -21.67 -23.17 -3.56
CA SER A 480 -21.18 -24.42 -4.17
C SER A 480 -19.85 -24.21 -4.89
N ALA A 481 -19.72 -23.10 -5.63
CA ALA A 481 -18.45 -22.71 -6.25
C ALA A 481 -17.37 -22.37 -5.20
N ALA A 482 -17.75 -21.70 -4.11
CA ALA A 482 -16.87 -21.43 -2.97
C ALA A 482 -16.34 -22.72 -2.32
N LYS A 483 -17.22 -23.71 -2.09
CA LYS A 483 -16.83 -25.02 -1.56
C LYS A 483 -15.91 -25.78 -2.52
N ALA A 484 -16.15 -25.69 -3.83
CA ALA A 484 -15.27 -26.26 -4.86
C ALA A 484 -13.87 -25.59 -4.91
N GLY A 485 -13.79 -24.27 -4.71
CA GLY A 485 -12.53 -23.54 -4.62
C GLY A 485 -11.69 -23.92 -3.39
N ALA A 486 -12.34 -24.11 -2.24
CA ALA A 486 -11.68 -24.59 -1.02
C ALA A 486 -11.17 -26.04 -1.19
N ASP A 487 -12.00 -26.90 -1.79
CA ASP A 487 -11.64 -28.26 -2.21
C ASP A 487 -10.48 -28.30 -3.22
N LEU A 488 -10.27 -27.25 -4.03
CA LEU A 488 -9.13 -27.11 -4.94
C LEU A 488 -7.86 -26.74 -4.15
N LEU A 489 -7.88 -25.68 -3.35
CA LEU A 489 -6.72 -25.25 -2.58
C LEU A 489 -6.21 -26.34 -1.63
N TRP A 490 -7.12 -27.08 -0.99
CA TRP A 490 -6.74 -28.20 -0.11
C TRP A 490 -5.99 -29.31 -0.86
N LYS A 491 -6.37 -29.63 -2.11
CA LYS A 491 -5.67 -30.63 -2.94
C LYS A 491 -4.31 -30.10 -3.42
N THR A 492 -4.22 -28.83 -3.76
CA THR A 492 -3.01 -28.18 -4.28
C THR A 492 -1.94 -27.94 -3.20
N PHE A 493 -2.34 -27.54 -1.98
CA PHE A 493 -1.41 -27.09 -0.92
C PHE A 493 -1.49 -27.87 0.39
N GLY A 494 -2.63 -28.50 0.69
CA GLY A 494 -2.81 -29.42 1.81
C GLY A 494 -2.09 -30.76 1.60
N PRO A 495 -2.35 -31.81 2.40
CA PRO A 495 -1.59 -33.06 2.36
C PRO A 495 -1.74 -33.80 1.01
N PRO A 496 -0.69 -34.42 0.45
CA PRO A 496 -0.79 -35.28 -0.72
C PRO A 496 -1.77 -36.43 -0.50
N THR A 497 -2.86 -36.47 -1.27
CA THR A 497 -3.90 -37.51 -1.15
C THR A 497 -3.41 -38.84 -1.69
N THR A 498 -3.06 -39.77 -0.80
CA THR A 498 -2.59 -41.13 -1.13
C THR A 498 -3.71 -42.09 -1.59
N GLN A 499 -4.95 -41.60 -1.71
CA GLN A 499 -6.10 -42.37 -2.20
C GLN A 499 -6.90 -41.58 -3.24
N GLY A 500 -7.62 -42.32 -4.10
CA GLY A 500 -8.37 -41.79 -5.24
C GLY A 500 -9.60 -40.94 -4.88
N PRO A 501 -10.38 -40.49 -5.89
CA PRO A 501 -11.44 -39.49 -5.69
C PRO A 501 -12.52 -39.96 -4.73
N PHE A 502 -12.75 -39.18 -3.66
CA PHE A 502 -13.75 -39.41 -2.62
C PHE A 502 -15.19 -39.20 -3.13
N LEU A 503 -15.71 -40.16 -3.89
CA LEU A 503 -17.14 -40.30 -4.19
C LEU A 503 -17.85 -41.19 -3.16
N ASN A 504 -17.78 -40.81 -1.88
CA ASN A 504 -18.56 -41.43 -0.81
C ASN A 504 -19.79 -40.58 -0.46
N ALA A 505 -20.73 -40.50 -1.41
CA ALA A 505 -22.10 -40.09 -1.10
C ALA A 505 -22.76 -41.22 -0.29
N THR A 506 -22.87 -41.05 1.03
CA THR A 506 -23.45 -42.03 1.94
C THR A 506 -24.95 -42.19 1.69
N ALA A 507 -25.31 -43.19 0.90
CA ALA A 507 -26.70 -43.56 0.67
C ALA A 507 -27.37 -44.01 1.98
N HIS A 508 -28.15 -43.13 2.61
CA HIS A 508 -28.92 -43.46 3.80
C HIS A 508 -29.95 -44.55 3.48
N ASN A 509 -29.71 -45.75 4.00
CA ASN A 509 -30.48 -46.96 3.70
C ASN A 509 -31.79 -47.02 4.51
N GLY A 510 -32.66 -46.02 4.30
CA GLY A 510 -33.94 -45.86 4.99
C GLY A 510 -35.05 -46.69 4.36
N LYS A 511 -35.35 -47.86 4.92
CA LYS A 511 -36.49 -48.69 4.48
C LYS A 511 -37.83 -48.04 4.82
N SER A 512 -38.60 -47.65 3.81
CA SER A 512 -40.06 -47.61 3.90
C SER A 512 -40.70 -48.04 2.57
N ARG A 513 -41.97 -48.45 2.63
CA ARG A 513 -42.74 -49.07 1.53
C ARG A 513 -43.64 -48.02 0.88
N TYR A 514 -43.88 -48.12 -0.44
CA TYR A 514 -45.22 -48.12 -1.05
C TYR A 514 -45.15 -48.50 -2.56
N HIS A 515 -46.29 -48.56 -3.25
CA HIS A 515 -46.47 -49.40 -4.46
C HIS A 515 -46.35 -48.69 -5.83
N ASN A 516 -45.93 -49.49 -6.82
CA ASN A 516 -46.32 -49.52 -8.25
C ASN A 516 -46.75 -48.21 -8.96
N GLY A 517 -45.95 -47.75 -9.93
CA GLY A 517 -46.34 -46.74 -10.94
C GLY A 517 -45.60 -46.95 -12.27
N ARG A 518 -46.34 -47.24 -13.34
CA ARG A 518 -45.87 -47.67 -14.68
C ARG A 518 -44.74 -46.83 -15.31
N PHE A 519 -43.87 -47.53 -16.06
CA PHE A 519 -43.02 -46.96 -17.13
C PHE A 519 -43.82 -46.09 -18.12
N ASN A 520 -43.18 -45.05 -18.65
CA ASN A 520 -43.23 -44.79 -20.10
C ASN A 520 -41.87 -44.25 -20.62
N ARG A 521 -41.76 -44.02 -21.93
CA ARG A 521 -40.49 -44.07 -22.69
C ARG A 521 -40.02 -42.68 -23.21
N LEU A 522 -38.78 -42.67 -23.72
CA LEU A 522 -38.04 -41.60 -24.43
C LEU A 522 -37.23 -40.68 -23.49
N ASN A 523 -35.98 -40.27 -23.79
CA ASN A 523 -35.19 -40.44 -25.03
C ASN A 523 -33.73 -40.90 -24.79
N ARG A 524 -33.07 -41.37 -25.86
CA ARG A 524 -31.64 -41.75 -25.87
C ARG A 524 -30.75 -40.49 -25.82
N VAL A 525 -29.67 -40.54 -25.04
CA VAL A 525 -28.47 -39.70 -25.25
C VAL A 525 -27.47 -40.49 -26.10
N ASN A 526 -26.66 -39.81 -26.93
CA ASN A 526 -25.77 -40.46 -27.88
C ASN A 526 -24.49 -41.01 -27.22
N SER A 527 -23.91 -42.05 -27.82
CA SER A 527 -22.66 -42.68 -27.35
C SER A 527 -21.40 -41.87 -27.69
N THR A 528 -21.52 -40.60 -28.07
CA THR A 528 -20.41 -39.66 -28.28
C THR A 528 -19.84 -39.15 -26.96
N ASP A 529 -20.71 -38.90 -25.98
CA ASP A 529 -20.34 -38.22 -24.73
C ASP A 529 -19.54 -39.14 -23.80
N ILE A 530 -19.63 -40.45 -24.03
CA ILE A 530 -18.88 -41.50 -23.31
C ILE A 530 -17.37 -41.43 -23.63
N HIS A 531 -16.97 -40.79 -24.73
CA HIS A 531 -15.56 -40.56 -25.05
C HIS A 531 -14.98 -39.28 -24.41
N ALA A 532 -15.81 -38.33 -23.96
CA ALA A 532 -15.34 -37.21 -23.14
C ALA A 532 -14.94 -37.69 -21.72
N ALA A 533 -15.66 -38.69 -21.18
CA ALA A 533 -15.46 -39.25 -19.85
C ALA A 533 -14.21 -40.16 -19.68
N ARG A 534 -13.27 -40.16 -20.64
CA ARG A 534 -11.99 -40.89 -20.55
C ARG A 534 -10.77 -40.06 -20.96
N ALA A 535 -10.88 -38.73 -20.95
CA ALA A 535 -9.75 -37.84 -21.16
C ALA A 535 -9.01 -37.53 -19.84
N ASN A 536 -7.85 -38.17 -19.68
CA ASN A 536 -6.74 -37.79 -18.79
C ASN A 536 -6.99 -37.78 -17.26
N SER A 537 -6.36 -38.74 -16.55
CA SER A 537 -6.13 -38.66 -15.11
C SER A 537 -5.02 -37.65 -14.80
N THR A 538 -5.35 -36.36 -14.82
CA THR A 538 -4.40 -35.29 -14.51
C THR A 538 -3.91 -35.40 -13.07
N ALA A 539 -2.59 -35.52 -12.89
CA ALA A 539 -1.97 -35.42 -11.58
C ALA A 539 -2.24 -34.03 -11.00
N VAL A 540 -2.52 -33.96 -9.70
CA VAL A 540 -2.76 -32.67 -9.02
C VAL A 540 -1.51 -31.80 -9.14
N ARG A 541 -1.67 -30.61 -9.72
CA ARG A 541 -0.58 -29.62 -9.82
C ARG A 541 -0.28 -29.11 -8.40
N ARG A 542 0.94 -29.33 -7.91
CA ARG A 542 1.40 -28.94 -6.56
C ARG A 542 2.62 -28.02 -6.64
N PRO A 543 2.48 -26.70 -6.39
CA PRO A 543 3.56 -25.72 -6.49
C PRO A 543 4.81 -26.07 -5.70
N PHE A 544 4.61 -26.59 -4.49
CA PHE A 544 5.66 -26.86 -3.52
C PHE A 544 6.08 -28.35 -3.48
N GLY A 545 5.71 -29.13 -4.52
CA GLY A 545 5.87 -30.58 -4.53
C GLY A 545 5.07 -31.24 -3.40
N ASP A 546 5.71 -32.16 -2.68
CA ASP A 546 5.08 -32.88 -1.56
C ASP A 546 5.01 -32.05 -0.26
N ALA A 547 5.59 -30.84 -0.24
CA ALA A 547 5.46 -29.94 0.90
C ALA A 547 4.00 -29.59 1.18
N THR A 548 3.66 -29.45 2.45
CA THR A 548 2.28 -29.24 2.92
C THR A 548 2.28 -28.09 3.93
N ILE A 549 1.58 -27.00 3.61
CA ILE A 549 1.46 -25.84 4.51
C ILE A 549 0.73 -26.21 5.80
N ASP A 550 0.88 -25.40 6.85
CA ASP A 550 0.26 -25.60 8.17
C ASP A 550 -1.08 -24.87 8.30
N GLY A 551 -1.55 -24.19 7.27
CA GLY A 551 -2.84 -23.48 7.30
C GLY A 551 -2.97 -22.43 6.22
N PHE A 552 -4.12 -21.75 6.22
CA PHE A 552 -4.42 -20.64 5.32
C PHE A 552 -4.65 -19.37 6.12
N ASP A 553 -4.30 -18.24 5.51
CA ASP A 553 -4.55 -16.90 6.00
C ASP A 553 -5.45 -16.16 4.99
N PHE A 554 -6.37 -15.33 5.47
CA PHE A 554 -7.28 -14.52 4.65
C PHE A 554 -6.92 -13.04 4.83
N ASP A 555 -6.38 -12.40 3.80
CA ASP A 555 -5.92 -11.00 3.82
C ASP A 555 -6.68 -10.20 2.77
N PHE A 556 -8.01 -10.10 2.92
CA PHE A 556 -8.85 -9.42 1.93
C PHE A 556 -8.95 -7.93 2.23
N GLU A 557 -8.27 -7.08 1.47
CA GLU A 557 -8.35 -5.62 1.61
C GLU A 557 -9.61 -5.00 0.95
N ALA A 558 -10.48 -5.81 0.33
CA ALA A 558 -11.73 -5.37 -0.28
C ALA A 558 -12.84 -6.46 -0.17
N PRO A 559 -14.14 -6.08 -0.13
CA PRO A 559 -15.23 -7.05 0.01
C PRO A 559 -15.31 -8.09 -1.12
N VAL A 560 -15.36 -9.37 -0.76
CA VAL A 560 -15.26 -10.52 -1.66
C VAL A 560 -16.40 -11.52 -1.47
N LYS A 561 -17.04 -11.94 -2.57
CA LYS A 561 -18.29 -12.70 -2.54
C LYS A 561 -18.08 -14.16 -2.11
N ASN A 562 -18.95 -14.63 -1.22
CA ASN A 562 -18.98 -16.03 -0.75
C ASN A 562 -17.67 -16.55 -0.13
N MET A 563 -16.85 -15.70 0.52
CA MET A 563 -15.66 -16.19 1.23
C MET A 563 -15.97 -16.96 2.51
N ALA A 564 -17.03 -16.63 3.25
CA ALA A 564 -17.34 -17.34 4.50
C ALA A 564 -17.62 -18.85 4.28
N PRO A 565 -18.39 -19.29 3.26
CA PRO A 565 -18.51 -20.71 2.94
C PRO A 565 -17.22 -21.37 2.41
N PHE A 566 -16.35 -20.62 1.72
CA PHE A 566 -15.03 -21.09 1.28
C PHE A 566 -14.11 -21.34 2.50
N ALA A 567 -13.99 -20.37 3.41
CA ALA A 567 -13.21 -20.47 4.63
C ALA A 567 -13.77 -21.55 5.58
N ASN A 568 -15.10 -21.67 5.71
CA ASN A 568 -15.72 -22.77 6.47
C ASN A 568 -15.39 -24.14 5.87
N ARG A 569 -15.30 -24.24 4.54
CA ARG A 569 -14.93 -25.49 3.87
C ARG A 569 -13.45 -25.83 4.06
N LEU A 570 -12.56 -24.83 4.06
CA LEU A 570 -11.16 -25.04 4.48
C LEU A 570 -11.07 -25.48 5.95
N ARG A 571 -11.97 -25.02 6.84
CA ARG A 571 -12.07 -25.51 8.22
C ARG A 571 -12.53 -26.97 8.27
N GLU A 572 -13.60 -27.33 7.56
CA GLU A 572 -14.08 -28.72 7.45
C GLU A 572 -12.98 -29.70 6.98
N LEU A 573 -12.14 -29.29 6.02
CA LEU A 573 -11.05 -30.09 5.48
C LEU A 573 -9.85 -30.17 6.44
N SER A 574 -9.46 -29.02 7.01
CA SER A 574 -8.43 -28.91 8.05
C SER A 574 -8.74 -29.77 9.28
N ASP A 575 -9.98 -29.72 9.76
CA ASP A 575 -10.44 -30.48 10.92
C ASP A 575 -10.72 -31.96 10.59
N ALA A 576 -10.80 -32.35 9.32
CA ALA A 576 -10.94 -33.74 8.91
C ALA A 576 -9.59 -34.48 8.91
N ASP A 577 -8.49 -33.82 8.52
CA ASP A 577 -7.16 -34.40 8.67
C ASP A 577 -6.74 -34.46 10.14
N LYS A 578 -5.97 -35.50 10.48
CA LYS A 578 -5.41 -35.78 11.80
C LYS A 578 -3.89 -35.97 11.76
N SER A 579 -3.25 -35.75 10.61
CA SER A 579 -1.80 -35.87 10.44
C SER A 579 -1.02 -34.81 11.24
N LYS A 580 -1.57 -33.59 11.34
CA LYS A 580 -1.07 -32.47 12.14
C LYS A 580 -2.21 -31.50 12.46
N GLN A 581 -1.93 -30.48 13.28
CA GLN A 581 -2.82 -29.32 13.42
C GLN A 581 -2.71 -28.43 12.18
N TYR A 582 -3.85 -27.92 11.72
CA TYR A 582 -3.93 -26.88 10.70
C TYR A 582 -4.62 -25.64 11.25
N PHE A 583 -4.14 -24.47 10.82
CA PHE A 583 -4.64 -23.17 11.27
C PHE A 583 -5.45 -22.47 10.18
N LEU A 584 -6.46 -21.69 10.59
CA LEU A 584 -7.03 -20.63 9.75
C LEU A 584 -6.87 -19.30 10.46
N THR A 585 -6.27 -18.33 9.77
CA THR A 585 -6.10 -16.96 10.25
C THR A 585 -6.69 -15.95 9.28
N ALA A 586 -6.80 -14.69 9.70
CA ALA A 586 -7.18 -13.59 8.83
C ALA A 586 -6.50 -12.29 9.25
N ALA A 587 -6.36 -11.33 8.35
CA ALA A 587 -5.62 -10.08 8.55
C ALA A 587 -6.49 -8.82 8.37
N PRO A 588 -7.62 -8.69 9.09
CA PRO A 588 -8.51 -7.54 8.97
C PRO A 588 -7.82 -6.24 9.36
N GLN A 589 -8.27 -5.11 8.81
CA GLN A 589 -7.79 -3.80 9.23
C GLN A 589 -8.37 -3.44 10.61
N CYS A 590 -7.71 -2.56 11.38
CA CYS A 590 -8.19 -2.21 12.72
C CYS A 590 -9.62 -1.61 12.82
N PRO A 591 -10.22 -0.93 11.81
CA PRO A 591 -11.61 -0.48 11.90
C PRO A 591 -12.57 -1.67 12.05
N TYR A 592 -13.39 -1.67 13.10
CA TYR A 592 -14.29 -2.78 13.40
C TYR A 592 -15.78 -2.37 13.28
N PRO A 593 -16.63 -3.21 12.65
CA PRO A 593 -16.28 -4.45 11.94
C PRO A 593 -15.51 -4.15 10.65
N ASP A 594 -14.54 -5.01 10.33
CA ASP A 594 -13.78 -4.90 9.09
C ASP A 594 -14.71 -5.00 7.86
N ALA A 595 -14.41 -4.28 6.79
CA ALA A 595 -15.32 -4.18 5.65
C ALA A 595 -15.36 -5.45 4.77
N ALA A 596 -14.27 -6.21 4.74
CA ALA A 596 -14.05 -7.33 3.84
C ALA A 596 -14.13 -8.69 4.55
N ASP A 597 -13.45 -8.85 5.69
CA ASP A 597 -13.35 -10.12 6.41
C ASP A 597 -14.51 -10.38 7.38
N LYS A 598 -15.35 -9.38 7.68
CA LYS A 598 -16.51 -9.49 8.59
C LYS A 598 -17.36 -10.75 8.42
N ASP A 599 -17.57 -11.21 7.19
CA ASP A 599 -18.44 -12.36 6.91
C ASP A 599 -17.75 -13.69 7.29
N ILE A 600 -16.41 -13.74 7.23
CA ILE A 600 -15.58 -14.82 7.78
C ILE A 600 -15.59 -14.71 9.31
N LEU A 601 -15.21 -13.54 9.84
CA LEU A 601 -14.92 -13.30 11.26
C LEU A 601 -16.14 -13.32 12.19
N ASN A 602 -17.31 -12.93 11.67
CA ASN A 602 -18.57 -12.88 12.41
C ASN A 602 -19.59 -13.94 11.93
N GLY A 603 -19.19 -14.74 10.93
CA GLY A 603 -19.97 -15.85 10.39
C GLY A 603 -19.67 -17.20 11.09
N PRO A 604 -19.90 -18.34 10.41
CA PRO A 604 -19.74 -19.67 11.00
C PRO A 604 -18.28 -20.14 11.12
N VAL A 605 -17.30 -19.38 10.64
CA VAL A 605 -15.92 -19.84 10.46
C VAL A 605 -15.17 -19.85 11.79
N SER A 606 -14.69 -21.03 12.19
CA SER A 606 -13.75 -21.15 13.33
C SER A 606 -12.36 -20.68 12.90
N ILE A 607 -12.02 -19.43 13.23
CA ILE A 607 -10.70 -18.81 13.03
C ILE A 607 -9.84 -19.00 14.29
N ASP A 608 -8.56 -19.35 14.13
CA ASP A 608 -7.63 -19.57 15.25
C ASP A 608 -7.01 -18.27 15.77
N ALA A 609 -6.64 -17.36 14.85
CA ALA A 609 -6.05 -16.07 15.17
C ALA A 609 -6.37 -15.02 14.11
N VAL A 610 -6.36 -13.74 14.52
CA VAL A 610 -6.43 -12.58 13.62
C VAL A 610 -5.19 -11.70 13.76
N PHE A 611 -4.64 -11.29 12.63
CA PHE A 611 -3.45 -10.47 12.48
C PHE A 611 -3.85 -9.01 12.21
N VAL A 612 -4.61 -8.42 13.14
CA VAL A 612 -5.29 -7.13 12.94
C VAL A 612 -4.30 -6.03 12.56
N GLN A 613 -4.48 -5.43 11.39
CA GLN A 613 -3.59 -4.39 10.86
C GLN A 613 -3.83 -3.07 11.60
N PHE A 614 -3.09 -2.82 12.69
CA PHE A 614 -3.12 -1.57 13.46
C PHE A 614 -2.24 -0.49 12.81
N TYR A 615 -2.46 -0.26 11.51
CA TYR A 615 -1.77 0.73 10.68
C TYR A 615 -2.65 1.16 9.49
N ASN A 616 -2.19 2.13 8.70
CA ASN A 616 -2.95 2.82 7.63
C ASN A 616 -4.27 3.50 8.05
N ASN A 617 -4.67 3.39 9.32
CA ASN A 617 -6.00 3.72 9.84
C ASN A 617 -5.94 4.53 11.14
N TRP A 618 -7.05 5.21 11.48
CA TRP A 618 -7.18 6.07 12.67
C TRP A 618 -6.99 5.32 14.01
N CYS A 619 -7.20 4.01 14.01
CA CYS A 619 -7.07 3.11 15.16
C CYS A 619 -5.68 2.46 15.28
N GLY A 620 -4.70 2.86 14.47
CA GLY A 620 -3.37 2.25 14.45
C GLY A 620 -2.55 2.47 15.73
N VAL A 621 -1.43 1.75 15.88
CA VAL A 621 -0.57 1.81 17.09
C VAL A 621 -0.04 3.22 17.38
N ASN A 622 0.13 4.04 16.35
CA ASN A 622 0.52 5.45 16.45
C ASN A 622 -0.58 6.36 17.07
N SER A 623 -1.76 5.81 17.41
CA SER A 623 -2.85 6.50 18.13
C SER A 623 -2.93 6.08 19.61
N PHE A 624 -2.04 5.19 20.06
CA PHE A 624 -2.00 4.71 21.44
C PHE A 624 -1.53 5.80 22.43
N SER A 625 -2.32 6.00 23.48
CA SER A 625 -2.04 6.93 24.58
C SER A 625 -1.44 6.19 25.77
N ALA A 626 -0.12 6.22 25.89
CA ALA A 626 0.60 5.53 26.96
C ALA A 626 0.14 5.97 28.37
N GLY A 627 0.04 5.00 29.28
CA GLY A 627 -0.43 5.21 30.65
C GLY A 627 -1.96 5.30 30.82
N GLN A 628 -2.73 5.45 29.75
CA GLN A 628 -4.20 5.48 29.81
C GLN A 628 -4.78 4.06 29.87
N GLN A 629 -5.64 3.80 30.85
CA GLN A 629 -6.33 2.50 31.01
C GLN A 629 -7.42 2.29 29.96
N LYS A 630 -7.96 3.37 29.38
CA LYS A 630 -8.89 3.33 28.25
C LYS A 630 -8.33 4.14 27.11
N GLN A 631 -8.37 3.57 25.91
CA GLN A 631 -7.86 4.18 24.69
C GLN A 631 -9.01 4.84 23.91
N SER A 632 -8.74 5.99 23.29
CA SER A 632 -9.73 6.76 22.53
C SER A 632 -9.83 6.38 21.05
N SER A 633 -8.79 5.72 20.53
CA SER A 633 -8.62 5.48 19.09
C SER A 633 -8.00 4.11 18.81
N PHE A 634 -6.89 3.78 19.47
CA PHE A 634 -6.32 2.42 19.42
C PHE A 634 -7.29 1.40 20.02
N ASN A 635 -7.91 0.57 19.19
CA ASN A 635 -9.12 -0.18 19.54
C ASN A 635 -8.89 -1.68 19.82
N PHE A 636 -7.73 -2.09 20.35
CA PHE A 636 -7.47 -3.50 20.68
C PHE A 636 -8.53 -4.12 21.61
N GLU A 637 -9.06 -3.33 22.55
CA GLU A 637 -10.19 -3.72 23.43
C GLU A 637 -11.43 -4.16 22.61
N GLN A 638 -11.68 -3.56 21.45
CA GLN A 638 -12.80 -3.91 20.56
C GLN A 638 -12.59 -5.29 19.90
N TRP A 639 -11.35 -5.61 19.53
CA TRP A 639 -10.95 -6.89 18.95
C TRP A 639 -10.89 -8.03 20.00
N ASP A 640 -10.46 -7.72 21.22
CA ASP A 640 -10.59 -8.64 22.37
C ASP A 640 -12.06 -8.93 22.72
N ASN A 641 -12.95 -7.93 22.65
CA ASN A 641 -14.38 -8.13 22.78
C ASN A 641 -14.96 -8.97 21.61
N TRP A 642 -14.52 -8.76 20.36
CA TRP A 642 -14.88 -9.64 19.23
C TRP A 642 -14.50 -11.10 19.51
N ALA A 643 -13.26 -11.35 19.96
CA ALA A 643 -12.78 -12.71 20.21
C ALA A 643 -13.61 -13.43 21.27
N LYS A 644 -13.96 -12.74 22.36
CA LYS A 644 -14.74 -13.33 23.47
C LYS A 644 -16.24 -13.41 23.22
N THR A 645 -16.82 -12.53 22.41
CA THR A 645 -18.29 -12.42 22.28
C THR A 645 -18.81 -12.80 20.89
N VAL A 646 -18.13 -12.41 19.81
CA VAL A 646 -18.61 -12.56 18.43
C VAL A 646 -18.01 -13.80 17.74
N SER A 647 -16.68 -13.90 17.63
CA SER A 647 -15.96 -14.98 16.93
C SER A 647 -16.53 -16.38 17.22
N GLN A 648 -16.69 -17.23 16.21
CA GLN A 648 -17.14 -18.61 16.42
C GLN A 648 -16.18 -19.37 17.35
N ASN A 649 -14.89 -19.08 17.29
CA ASN A 649 -13.89 -19.56 18.23
C ASN A 649 -13.70 -18.56 19.37
N LYS A 650 -14.34 -18.82 20.52
CA LYS A 650 -14.23 -17.97 21.73
C LYS A 650 -12.83 -17.97 22.39
N LYS A 651 -11.86 -18.68 21.80
CA LYS A 651 -10.42 -18.68 22.18
C LYS A 651 -9.52 -18.09 21.09
N ALA A 652 -10.09 -17.50 20.04
CA ALA A 652 -9.33 -16.90 18.95
C ALA A 652 -8.32 -15.86 19.47
N LYS A 653 -7.08 -15.93 18.97
CA LYS A 653 -6.03 -15.00 19.36
C LYS A 653 -6.10 -13.72 18.52
N VAL A 654 -5.87 -12.57 19.13
CA VAL A 654 -5.68 -11.28 18.44
C VAL A 654 -4.20 -10.92 18.53
N LEU A 655 -3.56 -10.72 17.39
CA LEU A 655 -2.18 -10.26 17.31
C LEU A 655 -2.15 -8.79 16.89
N LEU A 656 -1.18 -8.07 17.43
CA LEU A 656 -0.91 -6.67 17.09
C LEU A 656 -0.18 -6.63 15.74
N GLY A 657 -0.88 -6.43 14.63
CA GLY A 657 -0.27 -6.22 13.31
C GLY A 657 0.37 -4.84 13.21
N VAL A 658 1.67 -4.79 12.91
CA VAL A 658 2.47 -3.55 12.84
C VAL A 658 3.30 -3.48 11.55
N PRO A 659 3.56 -2.27 11.02
CA PRO A 659 4.57 -2.09 9.99
C PRO A 659 5.95 -2.30 10.60
N ALA A 660 6.80 -3.11 9.98
CA ALA A 660 8.11 -3.45 10.55
C ALA A 660 9.19 -2.36 10.37
N ASN A 661 8.89 -1.35 9.55
CA ASN A 661 9.80 -0.27 9.16
C ASN A 661 8.98 0.96 8.73
N THR A 662 9.62 2.13 8.56
CA THR A 662 8.94 3.37 8.16
C THR A 662 8.20 3.26 6.83
N SER A 663 8.79 2.56 5.85
CA SER A 663 8.24 2.40 4.50
C SER A 663 7.26 1.24 4.33
N ALA A 664 7.03 0.44 5.37
CA ALA A 664 6.20 -0.74 5.30
C ALA A 664 4.69 -0.41 5.18
N ALA A 665 4.26 0.77 5.62
CA ALA A 665 2.87 1.23 5.55
C ALA A 665 2.82 2.75 5.32
N SER A 666 1.69 3.26 4.83
CA SER A 666 1.50 4.71 4.61
C SER A 666 1.42 5.51 5.91
N THR A 667 0.87 4.91 6.97
CA THR A 667 0.91 5.42 8.35
C THR A 667 0.95 4.23 9.32
N GLY A 668 1.43 4.45 10.56
CA GLY A 668 1.33 3.47 11.65
C GLY A 668 2.64 2.89 12.16
N TYR A 669 3.77 3.09 11.48
CA TYR A 669 5.07 2.72 12.04
C TYR A 669 5.40 3.57 13.27
N ILE A 670 5.79 2.90 14.36
CA ILE A 670 6.48 3.48 15.51
C ILE A 670 7.67 2.57 15.91
N PRO A 671 8.77 3.10 16.45
CA PRO A 671 9.93 2.30 16.86
C PRO A 671 9.60 1.19 17.87
N ALA A 672 10.41 0.13 17.93
CA ALA A 672 10.20 -1.00 18.86
C ALA A 672 10.13 -0.57 20.35
N SER A 673 10.83 0.50 20.74
CA SER A 673 10.75 1.11 22.08
C SER A 673 9.42 1.82 22.37
N GLU A 674 8.73 2.30 21.34
CA GLU A 674 7.39 2.88 21.44
C GLU A 674 6.29 1.81 21.31
N LEU A 675 6.58 0.68 20.66
CA LEU A 675 5.73 -0.51 20.69
C LEU A 675 5.73 -1.21 22.05
N GLU A 676 6.80 -1.15 22.86
CA GLU A 676 6.83 -1.82 24.17
C GLU A 676 5.63 -1.48 25.08
N PRO A 677 5.23 -0.20 25.30
CA PRO A 677 4.03 0.11 26.08
C PRO A 677 2.71 -0.30 25.37
N VAL A 678 2.66 -0.34 24.03
CA VAL A 678 1.49 -0.86 23.29
C VAL A 678 1.34 -2.37 23.47
N ILE A 679 2.44 -3.10 23.44
CA ILE A 679 2.52 -4.54 23.69
C ILE A 679 2.18 -4.84 25.15
N ALA A 680 2.69 -4.03 26.11
CA ALA A 680 2.40 -4.18 27.54
C ALA A 680 0.91 -3.94 27.86
N TYR A 681 0.25 -3.00 27.16
CA TYR A 681 -1.21 -2.80 27.24
C TYR A 681 -1.96 -3.96 26.57
N SER A 682 -1.61 -4.34 25.34
CA SER A 682 -2.28 -5.44 24.62
C SER A 682 -2.19 -6.77 25.40
N LYS A 683 -1.08 -7.02 26.10
CA LYS A 683 -0.87 -8.16 27.01
C LYS A 683 -1.85 -8.25 28.19
N SER A 684 -2.61 -7.22 28.53
CA SER A 684 -3.65 -7.31 29.59
C SER A 684 -4.93 -7.99 29.12
N PHE A 685 -5.11 -8.20 27.82
CA PHE A 685 -6.30 -8.82 27.23
C PHE A 685 -6.08 -10.31 26.98
N GLU A 686 -7.07 -11.14 27.36
CA GLU A 686 -7.00 -12.61 27.24
C GLU A 686 -6.85 -13.07 25.79
N SER A 687 -7.39 -12.31 24.83
CA SER A 687 -7.23 -12.61 23.41
C SER A 687 -5.80 -12.45 22.89
N PHE A 688 -4.91 -11.70 23.55
CA PHE A 688 -3.62 -11.33 22.97
C PHE A 688 -2.73 -12.55 22.66
N GLY A 689 -2.30 -12.67 21.41
CA GLY A 689 -1.42 -13.77 20.93
C GLY A 689 0.04 -13.36 20.70
N GLY A 690 0.33 -12.06 20.54
CA GLY A 690 1.64 -11.57 20.14
C GLY A 690 1.58 -10.47 19.08
N VAL A 691 2.59 -10.39 18.21
CA VAL A 691 2.75 -9.36 17.17
C VAL A 691 2.82 -9.99 15.78
N MET A 692 2.17 -9.36 14.80
CA MET A 692 2.39 -9.63 13.38
C MET A 692 3.18 -8.48 12.76
N MET A 693 4.09 -8.78 11.83
CA MET A 693 4.91 -7.81 11.12
C MET A 693 4.70 -7.88 9.61
N TRP A 694 4.36 -6.74 9.03
CA TRP A 694 4.41 -6.50 7.59
C TRP A 694 5.70 -5.76 7.23
N ASP A 695 6.64 -6.31 6.45
CA ASP A 695 6.89 -7.73 6.17
C ASP A 695 8.29 -8.14 6.73
N VAL A 696 8.75 -9.37 6.49
CA VAL A 696 10.05 -9.83 6.98
C VAL A 696 11.24 -9.13 6.30
N SER A 697 11.10 -8.67 5.05
CA SER A 697 12.14 -7.88 4.38
C SER A 697 12.29 -6.51 5.04
N GLN A 698 11.18 -5.90 5.45
CA GLN A 698 11.14 -4.65 6.21
C GLN A 698 11.71 -4.83 7.62
N ALA A 699 11.37 -5.92 8.31
CA ALA A 699 11.91 -6.26 9.64
C ALA A 699 13.44 -6.44 9.64
N TYR A 700 14.00 -6.99 8.56
CA TYR A 700 15.45 -7.16 8.38
C TYR A 700 16.14 -5.87 7.91
N GLY A 701 15.45 -5.03 7.12
CA GLY A 701 15.90 -3.66 6.82
C GLY A 701 16.04 -2.80 8.07
N ASN A 702 15.07 -2.92 8.99
CA ASN A 702 15.02 -2.19 10.26
C ASN A 702 15.80 -2.93 11.38
N LYS A 703 17.13 -2.95 11.27
CA LYS A 703 18.02 -3.72 12.16
C LYS A 703 17.72 -3.50 13.64
N GLY A 704 17.36 -4.57 14.35
CA GLY A 704 17.04 -4.59 15.77
C GLY A 704 15.56 -4.38 16.11
N PHE A 705 14.69 -4.08 15.13
CA PHE A 705 13.24 -3.98 15.37
C PHE A 705 12.64 -5.33 15.81
N LEU A 706 12.98 -6.40 15.09
CA LEU A 706 12.53 -7.76 15.39
C LEU A 706 12.98 -8.23 16.80
N ASP A 707 14.24 -7.99 17.15
CA ASP A 707 14.78 -8.28 18.48
C ASP A 707 14.12 -7.44 19.57
N GLY A 708 13.91 -6.14 19.32
CA GLY A 708 13.26 -5.23 20.26
C GLY A 708 11.82 -5.63 20.55
N VAL A 709 11.05 -6.00 19.52
CA VAL A 709 9.69 -6.52 19.67
C VAL A 709 9.69 -7.87 20.38
N LYS A 710 10.60 -8.81 20.05
CA LYS A 710 10.69 -10.08 20.80
C LYS A 710 11.12 -9.87 22.25
N GLY A 711 11.93 -8.85 22.53
CA GLY A 711 12.26 -8.36 23.87
C GLY A 711 11.03 -7.88 24.63
N ALA A 712 10.27 -6.95 24.05
CA ALA A 712 9.00 -6.46 24.61
C ALA A 712 7.97 -7.59 24.81
N LEU A 713 7.95 -8.61 23.94
CA LEU A 713 7.12 -9.81 24.09
C LEU A 713 7.63 -10.75 25.20
N ARG A 714 8.94 -10.86 25.44
CA ARG A 714 9.52 -11.62 26.57
C ARG A 714 9.42 -10.89 27.91
N ASN A 715 9.44 -9.55 27.93
CA ASN A 715 9.34 -8.76 29.16
C ASN A 715 7.98 -8.96 29.87
N SER A 716 8.02 -9.21 31.18
CA SER A 716 6.82 -9.32 32.02
C SER A 716 6.45 -7.97 32.63
N THR A 717 5.15 -7.71 32.78
CA THR A 717 4.58 -6.43 33.24
C THR A 717 4.99 -6.02 34.66
N ALA A 718 5.59 -6.92 35.43
CA ALA A 718 6.09 -6.66 36.78
C ALA A 718 7.20 -5.58 36.86
N HIS A 719 7.93 -5.34 35.77
CA HIS A 719 9.11 -4.44 35.81
C HIS A 719 8.78 -2.94 35.65
N LEU A 720 7.71 -2.60 34.90
CA LEU A 720 7.38 -1.21 34.55
C LEU A 720 6.76 -0.41 35.71
N LEU A 721 6.03 -1.06 36.62
CA LEU A 721 5.41 -0.40 37.78
C LEU A 721 6.43 0.15 38.80
N ARG A 722 7.71 -0.25 38.72
CA ARG A 722 8.76 0.12 39.69
C ARG A 722 9.43 1.49 39.47
N HIS A 723 9.09 2.23 38.40
CA HIS A 723 9.68 3.55 38.13
C HIS A 723 8.65 4.70 38.06
N GLY A 724 7.35 4.43 38.28
CA GLY A 724 6.29 5.43 38.21
C GLY A 724 6.10 6.33 39.46
N PHE A 725 6.77 6.06 40.58
CA PHE A 725 6.55 6.78 41.84
C PHE A 725 7.83 7.32 42.50
N ARG A 726 8.13 8.60 42.23
CA ARG A 726 8.81 9.50 43.17
C ARG A 726 7.93 10.73 43.38
N LEU A 727 7.24 10.78 44.52
CA LEU A 727 6.54 11.98 44.95
C LEU A 727 7.56 13.09 45.24
N PRO A 728 7.31 14.36 44.84
CA PRO A 728 8.13 15.48 45.29
C PRO A 728 8.02 15.64 46.82
N SER A 729 9.16 15.81 47.49
CA SER A 729 9.18 16.06 48.93
C SER A 729 8.69 17.47 49.23
N PHE A 730 7.60 17.61 49.97
CA PHE A 730 7.12 18.90 50.45
C PHE A 730 8.09 19.48 51.49
N TYR A 731 8.68 20.64 51.19
CA TYR A 731 9.32 21.47 52.20
C TYR A 731 8.25 22.30 52.94
N PRO A 732 8.22 22.31 54.28
CA PRO A 732 7.31 23.17 55.04
C PRO A 732 7.84 24.61 55.04
N VAL A 733 7.01 25.56 54.62
CA VAL A 733 7.27 26.98 54.83
C VAL A 733 6.98 27.32 56.29
N ILE A 734 8.02 27.53 57.09
CA ILE A 734 7.92 28.13 58.43
C ILE A 734 8.34 29.59 58.30
N GLY A 735 7.43 30.51 58.60
CA GLY A 735 7.71 31.94 58.53
C GLY A 735 8.08 32.53 59.89
N ARG A 736 9.27 33.12 60.00
CA ARG A 736 9.56 34.35 60.74
C ARG A 736 10.91 34.94 60.32
#